data_AF-A0A9E7JNN9-F1
#
_entry.id   AF-A0A9E7JNN9-F1
#
_cell.length_a   1.000
_cell.length_b   1.000
_cell.length_c   1.000
_cell.angle_alpha   90.00
_cell.angle_beta   90.00
_cell.angle_gamma   90.00
#
_symmetry.space_group_name_H-M   'P 1'
#
loop_
_entity.id
_entity.type
_entity.pdbx_description
1 polymer ?
#
loop_
_entity_poly.entity_id
_entity_poly.type
_entity_poly.pdbx_seq_one_letter_code
_entity_poly.pdbx_strand_id
1 'polypeptide(L)'
;MDESISYLVERIKEDMFSPSADMLSFLPPSPYETAWVAMVAGPQSPHRPMFPQCLEWILRHQREEGYWGELGTPMDSLTSTIACVVALNAWDTGHANIEKGLGFLRANMMKLLMEHRGGIPRWFSIVFPGMLELALAKGLPVLPDGGSTPAVNNVFNRRETIFAMEKSSGNDRQPPLTSFLEALPISCRPNHEVILRLQMEDGSLFHSPSATASAFMITGDMNCLGYLQTMLKRCSNVVPSVFPVDEDLIKLCLVDHLRRIGCGDHFAEEIRGVMDHTYRNWAKQQREDYKNYEISQYIYRDSLAFNLLRAYGYRVTPRKFCWFMDEKDVLTHIMENYTEFLGAMVGVYRAAHFMFPEEVELQNAKDFAMKVLQKCLQLEGNNADLTGLEKEIEHEMKLPWLARMDHLEHRMYIERSKGYISWIGKTNTCRLSCSPFVIKLAIKSFLNRQSLYKNELEELKRWSEESGLSKMGFGREKTTYCYFLATVPTCLPLHSDLRKILAKCAIIVTIADDFFDEKGSLNELERLTEAVHRWKGENLSGDTKVIFDALDELLRDIAFKSFSQYDNGVEDVLHDMWRDVFDSWLTEFKWSSSKHAPSIDEYIEVATTSVAVQVMTLPACFLTYSGAPRDSIKSHFSKITKLAMFCARLLNDSQSYQRELEHGKFNMVPLYMKENADASIEDSIDHIRHILEKKGKEFVELFFGDEYNSVPKLWKQLHLTSLKAFWMLYNTTNKFDSPTALLQNINMAFYDALEINV
;
A
#
# COMPACT_ATOMS: atom_id res chain seq x y z
N MET A 1 -2.47 -26.22 -20.56
CA MET A 1 -1.58 -26.65 -19.46
C MET A 1 -1.66 -25.59 -18.40
N ASP A 2 -2.16 -25.91 -17.21
CA ASP A 2 -2.21 -24.95 -16.12
C ASP A 2 -0.78 -24.76 -15.58
N GLU A 3 -0.23 -23.56 -15.69
CA GLU A 3 1.16 -23.25 -15.30
C GLU A 3 1.32 -23.42 -13.79
N SER A 4 2.35 -24.14 -13.32
CA SER A 4 2.57 -24.35 -11.89
C SER A 4 3.11 -23.07 -11.21
N ILE A 5 2.90 -22.91 -9.89
CA ILE A 5 3.45 -21.79 -9.12
C ILE A 5 4.99 -21.72 -9.30
N SER A 6 5.68 -22.86 -9.22
CA SER A 6 7.13 -22.92 -9.39
C SER A 6 7.58 -22.43 -10.77
N TYR A 7 6.86 -22.82 -11.84
CA TYR A 7 7.15 -22.33 -13.18
C TYR A 7 6.98 -20.81 -13.28
N LEU A 8 5.88 -20.27 -12.74
CA LEU A 8 5.63 -18.83 -12.74
C LEU A 8 6.72 -18.06 -11.99
N VAL A 9 7.16 -18.57 -10.83
CA VAL A 9 8.25 -17.97 -10.05
C VAL A 9 9.54 -17.92 -10.85
N GLU A 10 9.96 -19.01 -11.48
CA GLU A 10 11.19 -19.04 -12.28
C GLU A 10 11.13 -18.08 -13.48
N ARG A 11 9.99 -18.00 -14.18
CA ARG A 11 9.81 -17.04 -15.28
C ARG A 11 9.91 -15.59 -14.80
N ILE A 12 9.34 -15.27 -13.64
CA ILE A 12 9.43 -13.93 -13.07
C ILE A 12 10.88 -13.61 -12.64
N LYS A 13 11.63 -14.59 -12.12
CA LYS A 13 13.06 -14.43 -11.82
C LYS A 13 13.87 -14.09 -13.07
N GLU A 14 13.64 -14.80 -14.16
CA GLU A 14 14.27 -14.52 -15.45
C GLU A 14 13.92 -13.10 -15.95
N ASP A 15 12.64 -12.74 -15.92
CA ASP A 15 12.14 -11.46 -16.47
C ASP A 15 12.57 -10.24 -15.64
N MET A 16 12.66 -10.36 -14.31
CA MET A 16 12.78 -9.21 -13.40
C MET A 16 14.11 -9.14 -12.64
N PHE A 17 14.73 -10.28 -12.33
CA PHE A 17 15.86 -10.35 -11.41
C PHE A 17 17.16 -10.88 -12.05
N SER A 18 17.08 -11.41 -13.28
CA SER A 18 18.27 -11.84 -14.03
C SER A 18 19.22 -10.67 -14.32
N PRO A 19 20.55 -10.88 -14.34
CA PRO A 19 21.50 -9.88 -14.83
C PRO A 19 21.24 -9.43 -16.27
N SER A 20 20.53 -10.23 -17.07
CA SER A 20 20.15 -9.91 -18.45
C SER A 20 18.74 -9.32 -18.57
N ALA A 21 18.04 -9.08 -17.45
CA ALA A 21 16.69 -8.54 -17.46
C ALA A 21 16.69 -7.10 -17.99
N ASP A 22 15.89 -6.84 -19.01
CA ASP A 22 15.73 -5.52 -19.61
C ASP A 22 14.67 -4.72 -18.84
N MET A 23 15.10 -3.86 -17.92
CA MET A 23 14.18 -3.03 -17.13
C MET A 23 13.34 -2.10 -17.99
N LEU A 24 13.85 -1.69 -19.16
CA LEU A 24 13.13 -0.79 -20.05
C LEU A 24 11.94 -1.48 -20.74
N SER A 25 11.92 -2.82 -20.78
CA SER A 25 10.79 -3.59 -21.31
C SER A 25 9.51 -3.45 -20.48
N PHE A 26 9.62 -3.03 -19.22
CA PHE A 26 8.48 -2.77 -18.33
C PHE A 26 7.88 -1.37 -18.52
N LEU A 27 8.53 -0.48 -19.30
CA LEU A 27 7.98 0.83 -19.62
C LEU A 27 6.78 0.69 -20.57
N PRO A 28 5.66 1.35 -20.29
CA PRO A 28 4.53 1.33 -21.20
C PRO A 28 4.86 2.13 -22.47
N PRO A 29 4.45 1.65 -23.66
CA PRO A 29 4.44 2.49 -24.85
C PRO A 29 3.52 3.70 -24.63
N SER A 30 3.97 4.89 -25.03
CA SER A 30 3.12 6.07 -25.13
C SER A 30 2.67 6.25 -26.58
N PRO A 31 1.37 6.08 -26.89
CA PRO A 31 0.88 6.30 -28.25
C PRO A 31 1.08 7.74 -28.72
N TYR A 32 0.90 8.71 -27.81
CA TYR A 32 1.12 10.13 -28.09
C TYR A 32 2.57 10.40 -28.53
N GLU A 33 3.53 9.92 -27.76
CA GLU A 33 4.96 10.09 -28.06
C GLU A 33 5.35 9.32 -29.33
N THR A 34 4.85 8.09 -29.47
CA THR A 34 5.07 7.26 -30.67
C THR A 34 4.59 7.96 -31.94
N ALA A 35 3.44 8.63 -31.89
CA ALA A 35 2.89 9.39 -33.00
C ALA A 35 3.78 10.57 -33.41
N TRP A 36 4.34 11.31 -32.45
CA TRP A 36 5.29 12.38 -32.74
C TRP A 36 6.59 11.88 -33.37
N VAL A 37 7.13 10.77 -32.87
CA VAL A 37 8.32 10.14 -33.45
C VAL A 37 8.03 9.60 -34.86
N ALA A 38 6.84 9.03 -35.09
CA ALA A 38 6.43 8.51 -36.39
C ALA A 38 6.33 9.60 -37.47
N MET A 39 6.03 10.86 -37.10
CA MET A 39 5.96 11.98 -38.05
C MET A 39 7.31 12.49 -38.56
N VAL A 40 8.42 12.07 -37.94
CA VAL A 40 9.77 12.51 -38.34
C VAL A 40 10.10 11.96 -39.73
N ALA A 41 10.39 12.85 -40.68
CA ALA A 41 10.78 12.48 -42.04
C ALA A 41 12.29 12.17 -42.14
N GLY A 42 12.67 11.28 -43.06
CA GLY A 42 14.08 10.96 -43.30
C GLY A 42 14.86 12.18 -43.82
N PRO A 43 16.04 12.52 -43.25
CA PRO A 43 16.84 13.69 -43.70
C PRO A 43 17.18 13.66 -45.19
N GLN A 44 17.33 12.45 -45.76
CA GLN A 44 17.65 12.20 -47.17
C GLN A 44 16.44 11.68 -47.97
N SER A 45 15.27 11.56 -47.35
CA SER A 45 14.07 10.97 -47.96
C SER A 45 12.81 11.56 -47.31
N PRO A 46 12.44 12.80 -47.67
CA PRO A 46 11.36 13.54 -47.01
C PRO A 46 9.97 12.90 -47.20
N HIS A 47 9.84 11.99 -48.17
CA HIS A 47 8.60 11.26 -48.46
C HIS A 47 8.50 9.92 -47.70
N ARG A 48 9.42 9.62 -46.78
CA ARG A 48 9.38 8.39 -45.97
C ARG A 48 9.59 8.71 -44.49
N PRO A 49 8.91 7.99 -43.58
CA PRO A 49 9.17 8.11 -42.15
C PRO A 49 10.61 7.66 -41.85
N MET A 50 11.30 8.42 -41.02
CA MET A 50 12.60 8.06 -40.47
C MET A 50 12.51 6.81 -39.58
N PHE A 51 11.38 6.67 -38.88
CA PHE A 51 11.10 5.59 -37.94
C PHE A 51 9.84 4.81 -38.36
N PRO A 52 9.89 4.02 -39.46
CA PRO A 52 8.73 3.28 -39.96
C PRO A 52 8.13 2.31 -38.92
N GLN A 53 8.94 1.80 -38.00
CA GLN A 53 8.47 0.95 -36.91
C GLN A 53 7.48 1.63 -35.96
N CYS A 54 7.59 2.95 -35.74
CA CYS A 54 6.64 3.70 -34.92
C CYS A 54 5.28 3.82 -35.63
N LEU A 55 5.30 4.02 -36.96
CA LEU A 55 4.08 4.07 -37.77
C LEU A 55 3.37 2.71 -37.80
N GLU A 56 4.14 1.61 -37.96
CA GLU A 56 3.61 0.25 -37.89
C GLU A 56 3.03 -0.07 -36.50
N TRP A 57 3.67 0.41 -35.43
CA TRP A 57 3.15 0.26 -34.08
C TRP A 57 1.77 0.92 -33.94
N ILE A 58 1.59 2.16 -34.43
CA ILE A 58 0.30 2.87 -34.39
C ILE A 58 -0.79 2.09 -35.11
N LEU A 59 -0.52 1.56 -36.30
CA LEU A 59 -1.47 0.76 -37.08
C LEU A 59 -1.98 -0.48 -36.33
N ARG A 60 -1.10 -1.13 -35.55
CA ARG A 60 -1.39 -2.40 -34.86
C ARG A 60 -2.00 -2.24 -33.47
N HIS A 61 -1.89 -1.06 -32.85
CA HIS A 61 -2.24 -0.85 -31.44
C HIS A 61 -3.45 0.07 -31.23
N GLN A 62 -4.31 0.22 -32.25
CA GLN A 62 -5.62 0.84 -32.06
C GLN A 62 -6.56 -0.10 -31.31
N ARG A 63 -7.27 0.41 -30.30
CA ARG A 63 -8.30 -0.36 -29.58
C ARG A 63 -9.51 -0.61 -30.47
N GLU A 64 -10.33 -1.59 -30.09
CA GLU A 64 -11.54 -1.95 -30.85
C GLU A 64 -12.50 -0.75 -30.98
N GLU A 65 -12.61 0.04 -29.92
CA GLU A 65 -13.44 1.25 -29.84
C GLU A 65 -12.85 2.45 -30.59
N GLY A 66 -11.67 2.30 -31.20
CA GLY A 66 -11.07 3.28 -32.11
C GLY A 66 -10.06 4.25 -31.49
N TYR A 67 -9.88 4.26 -30.18
CA TYR A 67 -8.88 5.12 -29.51
C TYR A 67 -7.51 4.45 -29.38
N TRP A 68 -6.49 5.26 -29.10
CA TRP A 68 -5.19 4.81 -28.62
C TRP A 68 -4.99 5.26 -27.17
N GLY A 69 -4.54 4.35 -26.30
CA GLY A 69 -4.36 4.59 -24.87
C GLY A 69 -4.89 3.45 -24.00
N GLU A 70 -5.07 3.74 -22.70
CA GLU A 70 -5.61 2.82 -21.71
C GLU A 70 -6.98 3.27 -21.18
N LEU A 71 -7.84 2.31 -20.81
CA LEU A 71 -9.25 2.49 -20.40
C LEU A 71 -9.45 3.25 -19.05
N GLY A 72 -8.41 3.91 -18.52
CA GLY A 72 -8.44 4.60 -17.22
C GLY A 72 -7.96 6.05 -17.22
N THR A 73 -7.46 6.55 -18.35
CA THR A 73 -6.94 7.92 -18.48
C THR A 73 -7.62 8.63 -19.66
N PRO A 74 -8.86 9.12 -19.50
CA PRO A 74 -9.67 9.58 -20.65
C PRO A 74 -9.04 10.76 -21.41
N MET A 75 -8.33 11.65 -20.71
CA MET A 75 -7.61 12.77 -21.31
C MET A 75 -6.40 12.33 -22.16
N ASP A 76 -5.66 11.32 -21.70
CA ASP A 76 -4.53 10.75 -22.45
C ASP A 76 -5.02 10.09 -23.73
N SER A 77 -6.15 9.37 -23.65
CA SER A 77 -6.77 8.72 -24.81
C SER A 77 -7.22 9.70 -25.88
N LEU A 78 -7.73 10.89 -25.50
CA LEU A 78 -8.08 11.94 -26.47
C LEU A 78 -6.85 12.47 -27.21
N THR A 79 -5.83 12.91 -26.46
CA THR A 79 -4.62 13.52 -27.05
C THR A 79 -3.82 12.50 -27.87
N SER A 80 -3.68 11.27 -27.37
CA SER A 80 -3.07 10.15 -28.08
C SER A 80 -3.79 9.82 -29.38
N THR A 81 -5.12 9.74 -29.37
CA THR A 81 -5.91 9.43 -30.57
C THR A 81 -5.76 10.51 -31.62
N ILE A 82 -5.81 11.79 -31.24
CA ILE A 82 -5.59 12.89 -32.19
C ILE A 82 -4.18 12.79 -32.80
N ALA A 83 -3.15 12.59 -31.97
CA ALA A 83 -1.77 12.47 -32.44
C ALA A 83 -1.58 11.28 -33.40
N CYS A 84 -2.09 10.10 -33.07
CA CYS A 84 -2.04 8.91 -33.93
C CYS A 84 -2.73 9.14 -35.27
N VAL A 85 -3.92 9.73 -35.28
CA VAL A 85 -4.66 10.03 -36.52
C VAL A 85 -3.88 11.02 -37.39
N VAL A 86 -3.27 12.05 -36.78
CA VAL A 86 -2.41 13.01 -37.50
C VAL A 86 -1.19 12.32 -38.10
N ALA A 87 -0.53 11.43 -37.34
CA ALA A 87 0.65 10.70 -37.81
C ALA A 87 0.33 9.77 -38.99
N LEU A 88 -0.79 9.04 -38.92
CA LEU A 88 -1.27 8.20 -40.04
C LEU A 88 -1.58 9.03 -41.29
N ASN A 89 -2.26 10.17 -41.10
CA ASN A 89 -2.59 11.09 -42.19
C ASN A 89 -1.34 11.75 -42.81
N ALA A 90 -0.30 12.02 -42.03
CA ALA A 90 0.96 12.59 -42.52
C ALA A 90 1.67 11.68 -43.55
N TRP A 91 1.42 10.38 -43.50
CA TRP A 91 2.01 9.38 -44.38
C TRP A 91 1.02 8.70 -45.33
N ASP A 92 -0.20 9.24 -45.44
CA ASP A 92 -1.28 8.71 -46.30
C ASP A 92 -1.50 7.20 -46.11
N THR A 93 -1.62 6.76 -44.85
CA THR A 93 -1.78 5.35 -44.51
C THR A 93 -2.82 5.15 -43.40
N GLY A 94 -3.27 3.91 -43.20
CA GLY A 94 -4.16 3.56 -42.09
C GLY A 94 -5.55 4.21 -42.15
N HIS A 95 -6.13 4.42 -43.34
CA HIS A 95 -7.42 5.11 -43.49
C HIS A 95 -8.55 4.54 -42.61
N ALA A 96 -8.64 3.22 -42.47
CA ALA A 96 -9.62 2.59 -41.59
C ALA A 96 -9.37 2.94 -40.12
N ASN A 97 -8.11 3.01 -39.69
CA ASN A 97 -7.74 3.43 -38.35
C ASN A 97 -8.07 4.91 -38.12
N ILE A 98 -7.80 5.78 -39.11
CA ILE A 98 -8.19 7.19 -39.10
C ILE A 98 -9.69 7.34 -38.90
N GLU A 99 -10.51 6.64 -39.70
CA GLU A 99 -11.96 6.71 -39.62
C GLU A 99 -12.47 6.27 -38.24
N LYS A 100 -11.96 5.14 -37.71
CA LYS A 100 -12.30 4.66 -36.37
C LYS A 100 -11.90 5.66 -35.27
N GLY A 101 -10.71 6.25 -35.36
CA GLY A 101 -10.22 7.24 -34.41
C GLY A 101 -11.07 8.51 -34.39
N LEU A 102 -11.45 8.99 -35.58
CA LEU A 102 -12.39 10.12 -35.71
C LEU A 102 -13.77 9.76 -35.16
N GLY A 103 -14.25 8.53 -35.39
CA GLY A 103 -15.49 8.01 -34.81
C GLY A 103 -15.49 8.06 -33.28
N PHE A 104 -14.40 7.58 -32.65
CA PHE A 104 -14.21 7.68 -31.21
C PHE A 104 -14.25 9.13 -30.71
N LEU A 105 -13.50 10.03 -31.36
CA LEU A 105 -13.43 11.44 -30.98
C LEU A 105 -14.81 12.12 -31.05
N ARG A 106 -15.57 11.90 -32.13
CA ARG A 106 -16.93 12.45 -32.28
C ARG A 106 -17.88 11.95 -31.19
N ALA A 107 -17.79 10.67 -30.85
CA ALA A 107 -18.68 10.06 -29.86
C ALA A 107 -18.33 10.45 -28.41
N ASN A 108 -17.05 10.67 -28.09
CA ASN A 108 -16.58 10.74 -26.70
C ASN A 108 -15.99 12.08 -26.26
N MET A 109 -15.49 12.93 -27.17
CA MET A 109 -14.75 14.15 -26.79
C MET A 109 -15.55 15.04 -25.82
N MET A 110 -16.82 15.32 -26.13
CA MET A 110 -17.65 16.18 -25.28
C MET A 110 -17.89 15.59 -23.90
N LYS A 111 -18.18 14.29 -23.85
CA LYS A 111 -18.39 13.56 -22.61
C LYS A 111 -17.15 13.64 -21.74
N LEU A 112 -15.99 13.31 -22.30
CA LEU A 112 -14.72 13.27 -21.58
C LEU A 112 -14.22 14.66 -21.14
N LEU A 113 -14.51 15.71 -21.92
CA LEU A 113 -14.20 17.10 -21.55
C LEU A 113 -15.18 17.67 -20.52
N MET A 114 -16.36 17.10 -20.31
CA MET A 114 -17.30 17.57 -19.29
C MET A 114 -17.25 16.74 -18.00
N GLU A 115 -16.79 15.49 -18.06
CA GLU A 115 -16.76 14.55 -16.93
C GLU A 115 -15.45 14.60 -16.10
N HIS A 116 -14.63 15.64 -16.23
CA HIS A 116 -13.34 15.71 -15.52
C HIS A 116 -13.47 16.18 -14.05
N ARG A 117 -13.09 15.30 -13.10
CA ARG A 117 -13.38 15.43 -11.67
C ARG A 117 -12.50 16.45 -10.91
N GLY A 118 -11.22 16.60 -11.29
CA GLY A 118 -10.25 17.47 -10.61
C GLY A 118 -9.94 18.80 -11.33
N GLY A 119 -10.79 19.21 -12.27
CA GLY A 119 -10.46 20.24 -13.24
C GLY A 119 -9.61 19.71 -14.41
N ILE A 120 -9.22 20.60 -15.32
CA ILE A 120 -8.36 20.24 -16.45
C ILE A 120 -6.91 20.43 -16.02
N PRO A 121 -6.06 19.39 -16.06
CA PRO A 121 -4.65 19.51 -15.76
C PRO A 121 -3.94 20.50 -16.69
N ARG A 122 -2.92 21.20 -16.18
CA ARG A 122 -2.14 22.18 -16.95
C ARG A 122 -1.61 21.60 -18.26
N TRP A 123 -0.99 20.42 -18.22
CA TRP A 123 -0.44 19.77 -19.40
C TRP A 123 -1.53 19.54 -20.47
N PHE A 124 -2.74 19.13 -20.07
CA PHE A 124 -3.83 18.85 -21.01
C PHE A 124 -4.35 20.15 -21.62
N SER A 125 -4.47 21.21 -20.81
CA SER A 125 -4.81 22.55 -21.30
C SER A 125 -3.81 23.06 -22.35
N ILE A 126 -2.56 22.62 -22.34
CA ILE A 126 -1.55 22.98 -23.34
C ILE A 126 -1.64 22.04 -24.55
N VAL A 127 -1.56 20.73 -24.30
CA VAL A 127 -1.41 19.70 -25.33
C VAL A 127 -2.68 19.54 -26.18
N PHE A 128 -3.85 19.46 -25.56
CA PHE A 128 -5.09 19.16 -26.29
C PHE A 128 -5.44 20.22 -27.35
N PRO A 129 -5.45 21.54 -27.03
CA PRO A 129 -5.66 22.57 -28.04
C PRO A 129 -4.62 22.55 -29.16
N GLY A 130 -3.33 22.36 -28.82
CA GLY A 130 -2.26 22.30 -29.82
C GLY A 130 -2.42 21.13 -30.79
N MET A 131 -2.86 19.97 -30.29
CA MET A 131 -3.15 18.81 -31.13
C MET A 131 -4.37 19.00 -32.03
N LEU A 132 -5.43 19.66 -31.53
CA LEU A 132 -6.60 20.00 -32.35
C LEU A 132 -6.22 20.97 -33.48
N GLU A 133 -5.47 22.02 -33.17
CA GLU A 133 -4.98 22.98 -34.15
C GLU A 133 -4.13 22.29 -35.24
N LEU A 134 -3.24 21.38 -34.84
CA LEU A 134 -2.43 20.59 -35.77
C LEU A 134 -3.29 19.69 -36.67
N ALA A 135 -4.28 18.98 -36.12
CA ALA A 135 -5.15 18.12 -36.89
C ALA A 135 -6.01 18.89 -37.91
N LEU A 136 -6.56 20.04 -37.51
CA LEU A 136 -7.30 20.93 -38.40
C LEU A 136 -6.43 21.48 -39.53
N ALA A 137 -5.19 21.89 -39.21
CA ALA A 137 -4.22 22.35 -40.21
C ALA A 137 -3.84 21.25 -41.23
N LYS A 138 -4.02 19.97 -40.85
CA LYS A 138 -3.82 18.80 -41.72
C LYS A 138 -5.10 18.33 -42.43
N GLY A 139 -6.19 19.08 -42.32
CA GLY A 139 -7.46 18.80 -43.02
C GLY A 139 -8.31 17.70 -42.38
N LEU A 140 -8.06 17.33 -41.12
CA LEU A 140 -8.80 16.27 -40.43
C LEU A 140 -10.04 16.83 -39.70
N PRO A 141 -11.24 16.23 -39.90
CA PRO A 141 -12.48 16.67 -39.24
C PRO A 141 -12.57 16.10 -37.81
N VAL A 142 -11.72 16.59 -36.91
CA VAL A 142 -11.63 16.13 -35.51
C VAL A 142 -12.69 16.75 -34.58
N LEU A 143 -13.32 17.85 -34.99
CA LEU A 143 -14.39 18.49 -34.24
C LEU A 143 -15.76 17.86 -34.56
N PRO A 144 -16.71 17.85 -33.61
CA PRO A 144 -18.08 17.40 -33.86
C PRO A 144 -18.81 18.24 -34.93
N ASP A 145 -19.85 17.66 -35.53
CA ASP A 145 -20.73 18.35 -36.48
C ASP A 145 -21.36 19.58 -35.79
N GLY A 146 -21.02 20.79 -36.27
CA GLY A 146 -21.41 22.07 -35.65
C GLY A 146 -20.25 22.93 -35.13
N GLY A 147 -19.01 22.44 -35.15
CA GLY A 147 -17.81 23.24 -34.85
C GLY A 147 -17.37 23.23 -33.38
N SER A 148 -16.67 24.30 -32.94
CA SER A 148 -16.12 24.37 -31.57
C SER A 148 -17.23 24.50 -30.53
N THR A 149 -17.18 23.66 -29.51
CA THR A 149 -18.18 23.60 -28.44
C THR A 149 -17.73 24.40 -27.21
N PRO A 150 -18.65 24.74 -26.27
CA PRO A 150 -18.28 25.41 -25.02
C PRO A 150 -17.21 24.67 -24.20
N ALA A 151 -17.24 23.33 -24.19
CA ALA A 151 -16.27 22.52 -23.46
C ALA A 151 -14.86 22.62 -24.08
N VAL A 152 -14.76 22.55 -25.41
CA VAL A 152 -13.49 22.76 -26.12
C VAL A 152 -12.97 24.18 -25.88
N ASN A 153 -13.83 25.19 -26.05
CA ASN A 153 -13.46 26.60 -25.82
C ASN A 153 -12.98 26.86 -24.39
N ASN A 154 -13.51 26.15 -23.38
CA ASN A 154 -13.03 26.23 -22.01
C ASN A 154 -11.56 25.80 -21.90
N VAL A 155 -11.18 24.69 -22.53
CA VAL A 155 -9.78 24.22 -22.55
C VAL A 155 -8.87 25.25 -23.22
N PHE A 156 -9.30 25.83 -24.35
CA PHE A 156 -8.55 26.90 -25.04
C PHE A 156 -8.39 28.15 -24.16
N ASN A 157 -9.45 28.61 -23.50
CA ASN A 157 -9.38 29.77 -22.59
C ASN A 157 -8.44 29.52 -21.42
N ARG A 158 -8.39 28.28 -20.89
CA ARG A 158 -7.41 27.87 -19.89
C ARG A 158 -5.98 27.94 -20.43
N ARG A 159 -5.74 27.48 -21.68
CA ARG A 159 -4.43 27.61 -22.33
C ARG A 159 -3.95 29.07 -22.39
N GLU A 160 -4.80 29.97 -22.85
CA GLU A 160 -4.46 31.39 -22.97
C GLU A 160 -4.17 32.02 -21.60
N THR A 161 -4.90 31.59 -20.56
CA THR A 161 -4.63 32.00 -19.18
C THR A 161 -3.24 31.55 -18.73
N ILE A 162 -2.87 30.30 -19.00
CA ILE A 162 -1.53 29.75 -18.69
C ILE A 162 -0.45 30.55 -19.42
N PHE A 163 -0.63 30.80 -20.72
CA PHE A 163 0.33 31.56 -21.54
C PHE A 163 0.49 33.00 -21.05
N ALA A 164 -0.59 33.66 -20.64
CA ALA A 164 -0.54 35.01 -20.09
C ALA A 164 0.18 35.07 -18.74
N MET A 165 -0.05 34.08 -17.86
CA MET A 165 0.61 33.98 -16.56
C MET A 165 2.13 33.81 -16.72
N GLU A 166 2.59 32.95 -17.63
CA GLU A 166 4.04 32.75 -17.87
C GLU A 166 4.75 33.94 -18.51
N LYS A 167 4.05 34.74 -19.33
CA LYS A 167 4.64 35.98 -19.86
C LYS A 167 4.81 37.05 -18.78
N SER A 168 3.96 37.01 -17.75
CA SER A 168 3.86 38.04 -16.71
C SER A 168 4.70 37.72 -15.47
N SER A 169 5.00 36.45 -15.24
CA SER A 169 5.80 35.96 -14.13
C SER A 169 6.95 35.15 -14.71
N GLY A 170 8.19 35.50 -14.40
CA GLY A 170 9.37 34.66 -14.69
C GLY A 170 9.35 33.41 -13.80
N ASN A 171 8.24 32.67 -13.85
CA ASN A 171 7.90 31.66 -12.87
C ASN A 171 8.60 30.35 -13.23
N ASP A 172 9.80 30.18 -12.70
CA ASP A 172 10.57 28.94 -12.83
C ASP A 172 9.86 27.73 -12.18
N ARG A 173 8.75 27.93 -11.46
CA ARG A 173 8.06 26.91 -10.66
C ARG A 173 7.11 26.00 -11.46
N GLN A 174 7.09 26.00 -12.78
CA GLN A 174 6.32 25.00 -13.56
C GLN A 174 7.19 24.46 -14.68
N PRO A 175 6.90 23.25 -15.22
CA PRO A 175 7.55 22.80 -16.44
C PRO A 175 7.37 23.89 -17.51
N PRO A 176 8.46 24.44 -18.07
CA PRO A 176 8.36 25.59 -18.96
C PRO A 176 7.48 25.22 -20.15
N LEU A 177 6.74 26.17 -20.76
CA LEU A 177 5.93 25.87 -21.94
C LEU A 177 6.69 25.14 -23.05
N THR A 178 8.00 25.36 -23.13
CA THR A 178 8.90 24.68 -24.07
C THR A 178 9.04 23.18 -23.83
N SER A 179 8.66 22.63 -22.67
CA SER A 179 8.55 21.19 -22.47
C SER A 179 7.42 20.56 -23.29
N PHE A 180 6.50 21.38 -23.79
CA PHE A 180 5.41 21.02 -24.70
C PHE A 180 5.61 21.63 -26.09
N LEU A 181 6.85 21.80 -26.54
CA LEU A 181 7.21 22.44 -27.82
C LEU A 181 6.37 21.96 -29.00
N GLU A 182 6.05 20.66 -29.01
CA GLU A 182 5.21 19.99 -30.00
C GLU A 182 3.78 20.55 -30.10
N ALA A 183 3.23 21.03 -28.96
CA ALA A 183 1.88 21.54 -28.85
C ALA A 183 1.78 23.07 -28.81
N LEU A 184 2.91 23.78 -28.85
CA LEU A 184 2.90 25.25 -28.86
C LEU A 184 2.46 25.80 -30.23
N PRO A 185 1.58 26.83 -30.25
CA PRO A 185 1.27 27.58 -31.46
C PRO A 185 2.53 28.20 -32.06
N ILE A 186 2.58 28.34 -33.39
CA ILE A 186 3.72 28.93 -34.11
C ILE A 186 4.12 30.30 -33.54
N SER A 187 3.15 31.12 -33.15
CA SER A 187 3.37 32.45 -32.56
C SER A 187 4.06 32.43 -31.18
N CYS A 188 4.04 31.29 -30.49
CA CYS A 188 4.61 31.11 -29.16
C CYS A 188 5.87 30.22 -29.18
N ARG A 189 6.26 29.69 -30.33
CA ARG A 189 7.47 28.85 -30.43
C ARG A 189 8.73 29.70 -30.32
N PRO A 190 9.72 29.28 -29.52
CA PRO A 190 11.01 29.96 -29.49
C PRO A 190 11.69 29.90 -30.87
N ASN A 191 12.62 30.83 -31.10
CA ASN A 191 13.44 30.77 -32.30
C ASN A 191 14.40 29.57 -32.27
N HIS A 192 14.98 29.25 -33.43
CA HIS A 192 15.89 28.11 -33.60
C HIS A 192 17.01 28.11 -32.55
N GLU A 193 17.68 29.24 -32.33
CA GLU A 193 18.80 29.35 -31.39
C GLU A 193 18.39 29.05 -29.95
N VAL A 194 17.20 29.48 -29.52
CA VAL A 194 16.69 29.20 -28.17
C VAL A 194 16.36 27.72 -28.03
N ILE A 195 15.74 27.09 -29.04
CA ILE A 195 15.45 25.64 -29.02
C ILE A 195 16.73 24.83 -28.81
N LEU A 196 17.81 25.15 -29.53
CA LEU A 196 19.10 24.47 -29.38
C LEU A 196 19.72 24.64 -27.99
N ARG A 197 19.47 25.76 -27.31
CA ARG A 197 19.98 26.00 -25.94
C ARG A 197 19.19 25.25 -24.87
N LEU A 198 17.99 24.75 -25.18
CA LEU A 198 17.19 23.94 -24.26
C LEU A 198 17.57 22.46 -24.28
N GLN A 199 18.47 22.07 -25.18
CA GLN A 199 18.93 20.69 -25.31
C GLN A 199 19.72 20.26 -24.08
N MET A 200 19.44 19.04 -23.62
CA MET A 200 20.17 18.36 -22.56
C MET A 200 21.40 17.63 -23.13
N GLU A 201 22.30 17.17 -22.26
CA GLU A 201 23.55 16.52 -22.69
C GLU A 201 23.34 15.28 -23.58
N ASP A 202 22.19 14.61 -23.44
CA ASP A 202 21.81 13.43 -24.22
C ASP A 202 21.17 13.77 -25.58
N GLY A 203 21.01 15.05 -25.91
CA GLY A 203 20.36 15.54 -27.13
C GLY A 203 18.85 15.75 -27.02
N SER A 204 18.24 15.37 -25.90
CA SER A 204 16.80 15.51 -25.66
C SER A 204 16.40 16.95 -25.34
N LEU A 205 15.11 17.24 -25.49
CA LEU A 205 14.45 18.33 -24.81
C LEU A 205 13.63 17.75 -23.64
N PHE A 206 14.03 18.08 -22.41
CA PHE A 206 13.33 17.69 -21.18
C PHE A 206 13.07 16.17 -21.06
N HIS A 207 13.98 15.33 -21.59
CA HIS A 207 13.80 13.87 -21.65
C HIS A 207 12.51 13.42 -22.36
N SER A 208 11.90 14.28 -23.19
CA SER A 208 10.63 14.01 -23.87
C SER A 208 10.85 13.65 -25.35
N PRO A 209 10.38 12.47 -25.78
CA PRO A 209 10.45 12.10 -27.20
C PRO A 209 9.70 13.05 -28.15
N SER A 210 8.52 13.52 -27.79
CA SER A 210 7.64 14.37 -28.60
C SER A 210 8.19 15.78 -28.75
N ALA A 211 8.66 16.38 -27.65
CA ALA A 211 9.32 17.68 -27.67
C ALA A 211 10.60 17.62 -28.50
N THR A 212 11.37 16.54 -28.37
CA THR A 212 12.62 16.33 -29.13
C THR A 212 12.35 16.07 -30.61
N ALA A 213 11.32 15.30 -30.95
CA ALA A 213 10.89 15.08 -32.34
C ALA A 213 10.42 16.39 -32.99
N SER A 214 9.65 17.20 -32.27
CA SER A 214 9.27 18.54 -32.73
C SER A 214 10.49 19.44 -32.93
N ALA A 215 11.43 19.47 -31.98
CA ALA A 215 12.67 20.24 -32.09
C ALA A 215 13.48 19.82 -33.32
N PHE A 216 13.63 18.53 -33.57
CA PHE A 216 14.29 18.02 -34.77
C PHE A 216 13.59 18.47 -36.05
N MET A 217 12.26 18.34 -36.13
CA MET A 217 11.49 18.78 -37.30
C MET A 217 11.60 20.29 -37.57
N ILE A 218 11.83 21.11 -36.53
CA ILE A 218 12.00 22.57 -36.65
C ILE A 218 13.44 22.94 -37.02
N THR A 219 14.43 22.26 -36.44
CA THR A 219 15.84 22.70 -36.47
C THR A 219 16.72 21.87 -37.40
N GLY A 220 16.37 20.61 -37.64
CA GLY A 220 17.24 19.63 -38.29
C GLY A 220 18.43 19.18 -37.44
N ASP A 221 18.42 19.46 -36.12
CA ASP A 221 19.54 19.18 -35.23
C ASP A 221 19.84 17.68 -35.07
N MET A 222 21.08 17.29 -35.33
CA MET A 222 21.47 15.88 -35.34
C MET A 222 21.56 15.26 -33.94
N ASN A 223 21.72 16.05 -32.88
CA ASN A 223 21.71 15.54 -31.51
C ASN A 223 20.29 15.12 -31.11
N CYS A 224 19.26 15.89 -31.48
CA CYS A 224 17.86 15.50 -31.30
C CYS A 224 17.56 14.17 -32.01
N LEU A 225 18.06 13.98 -33.24
CA LEU A 225 17.91 12.73 -33.96
C LEU A 225 18.67 11.58 -33.28
N GLY A 226 19.88 11.84 -32.80
CA GLY A 226 20.69 10.87 -32.06
C GLY A 226 20.01 10.38 -30.79
N TYR A 227 19.34 11.26 -30.05
CA TYR A 227 18.51 10.90 -28.90
C TYR A 227 17.39 9.93 -29.30
N LEU A 228 16.59 10.26 -30.31
CA LEU A 228 15.46 9.42 -30.75
C LEU A 228 15.92 8.03 -31.22
N GLN A 229 17.02 7.97 -31.97
CA GLN A 229 17.62 6.70 -32.40
C GLN A 229 18.12 5.87 -31.22
N THR A 230 18.75 6.51 -30.24
CA THR A 230 19.28 5.85 -29.04
C THR A 230 18.13 5.28 -28.19
N MET A 231 17.09 6.07 -27.97
CA MET A 231 15.88 5.63 -27.27
C MET A 231 15.24 4.41 -27.96
N LEU A 232 14.97 4.48 -29.27
CA LEU A 232 14.36 3.36 -29.99
C LEU A 232 15.23 2.10 -29.96
N LYS A 233 16.56 2.25 -30.00
CA LYS A 233 17.49 1.13 -29.89
C LYS A 233 17.47 0.51 -28.48
N ARG A 234 17.38 1.34 -27.43
CA ARG A 234 17.40 0.90 -26.03
C ARG A 234 16.06 0.32 -25.58
N CYS A 235 14.95 0.88 -26.03
CA CYS A 235 13.60 0.46 -25.65
C CYS A 235 12.98 -0.53 -26.65
N SER A 236 13.79 -1.29 -27.40
CA SER A 236 13.31 -2.32 -28.34
C SER A 236 12.21 -1.84 -29.31
N ASN A 237 12.39 -0.62 -29.86
CA ASN A 237 11.45 0.10 -30.75
C ASN A 237 10.13 0.58 -30.10
N VAL A 238 10.04 0.55 -28.78
CA VAL A 238 8.95 1.18 -28.02
C VAL A 238 9.33 2.62 -27.69
N VAL A 239 8.36 3.55 -27.76
CA VAL A 239 8.56 4.94 -27.35
C VAL A 239 7.87 5.16 -25.99
N PRO A 240 8.63 5.37 -24.89
CA PRO A 240 8.06 5.67 -23.59
C PRO A 240 7.59 7.13 -23.48
N SER A 241 6.97 7.50 -22.35
CA SER A 241 6.60 8.89 -22.05
C SER A 241 7.80 9.80 -21.74
N VAL A 242 8.88 9.21 -21.20
CA VAL A 242 10.13 9.88 -20.80
C VAL A 242 11.29 8.93 -21.07
N PHE A 243 12.43 9.45 -21.52
CA PHE A 243 13.69 8.71 -21.63
C PHE A 243 14.89 9.69 -21.50
N PRO A 244 16.01 9.30 -20.84
CA PRO A 244 16.23 8.08 -20.08
C PRO A 244 15.34 8.01 -18.83
N VAL A 245 15.28 6.83 -18.22
CA VAL A 245 14.56 6.59 -16.96
C VAL A 245 15.49 5.92 -15.97
N ASP A 246 15.22 6.14 -14.69
CA ASP A 246 15.93 5.46 -13.60
C ASP A 246 15.52 3.98 -13.54
N GLU A 247 16.38 3.10 -14.06
CA GLU A 247 16.17 1.65 -14.04
C GLU A 247 16.11 1.08 -12.60
N ASP A 248 16.76 1.71 -11.63
CA ASP A 248 16.68 1.30 -10.22
C ASP A 248 15.32 1.66 -9.63
N LEU A 249 14.76 2.81 -9.99
CA LEU A 249 13.38 3.15 -9.63
C LEU A 249 12.37 2.14 -10.20
N ILE A 250 12.55 1.69 -11.45
CA ILE A 250 11.70 0.63 -12.03
C ILE A 250 11.77 -0.64 -11.19
N LYS A 251 12.99 -1.06 -10.80
CA LYS A 251 13.17 -2.23 -9.92
C LYS A 251 12.49 -2.06 -8.57
N LEU A 252 12.59 -0.88 -7.95
CA LEU A 252 11.92 -0.60 -6.67
C LEU A 252 10.39 -0.66 -6.81
N CYS A 253 9.82 -0.09 -7.88
CA CYS A 253 8.40 -0.17 -8.18
C CYS A 253 7.92 -1.61 -8.37
N LEU A 254 8.71 -2.42 -9.07
CA LEU A 254 8.46 -3.84 -9.29
C LEU A 254 8.49 -4.65 -7.98
N VAL A 255 9.48 -4.40 -7.10
CA VAL A 255 9.57 -5.03 -5.78
C VAL A 255 8.38 -4.63 -4.90
N ASP A 256 8.01 -3.35 -4.87
CA ASP A 256 6.83 -2.88 -4.12
C ASP A 256 5.55 -3.55 -4.63
N HIS A 257 5.41 -3.69 -5.95
CA HIS A 257 4.28 -4.38 -6.54
C HIS A 257 4.19 -5.84 -6.10
N LEU A 258 5.29 -6.61 -6.21
CA LEU A 258 5.34 -8.00 -5.77
C LEU A 258 4.97 -8.16 -4.29
N ARG A 259 5.40 -7.22 -3.45
CA ARG A 259 5.03 -7.18 -2.03
C ARG A 259 3.53 -6.93 -1.86
N ARG A 260 2.98 -5.91 -2.51
CA ARG A 260 1.58 -5.47 -2.36
C ARG A 260 0.55 -6.46 -2.90
N ILE A 261 0.92 -7.30 -3.86
CA ILE A 261 0.06 -8.39 -4.35
C ILE A 261 0.25 -9.71 -3.59
N GLY A 262 1.10 -9.73 -2.55
CA GLY A 262 1.31 -10.91 -1.69
C GLY A 262 2.19 -12.00 -2.29
N CYS A 263 3.10 -11.63 -3.19
CA CYS A 263 4.05 -12.52 -3.85
C CYS A 263 5.50 -12.38 -3.36
N GLY A 264 5.81 -11.38 -2.52
CA GLY A 264 7.18 -11.06 -2.10
C GLY A 264 7.95 -12.25 -1.51
N ASP A 265 7.29 -13.14 -0.77
CA ASP A 265 7.94 -14.31 -0.14
C ASP A 265 8.56 -15.29 -1.14
N HIS A 266 8.03 -15.36 -2.38
CA HIS A 266 8.59 -16.21 -3.43
C HIS A 266 9.94 -15.71 -3.95
N PHE A 267 10.29 -14.46 -3.65
CA PHE A 267 11.46 -13.75 -4.18
C PHE A 267 12.34 -13.16 -3.07
N ALA A 268 12.35 -13.79 -1.88
CA ALA A 268 13.01 -13.23 -0.70
C ALA A 268 14.52 -12.97 -0.90
N GLU A 269 15.22 -13.84 -1.63
CA GLU A 269 16.65 -13.69 -1.92
C GLU A 269 16.90 -12.63 -2.99
N GLU A 270 16.09 -12.62 -4.05
CA GLU A 270 16.20 -11.65 -5.13
C GLU A 270 15.92 -10.23 -4.63
N ILE A 271 14.85 -10.06 -3.84
CA ILE A 271 14.52 -8.78 -3.23
C ILE A 271 15.63 -8.33 -2.27
N ARG A 272 16.21 -9.24 -1.49
CA ARG A 272 17.36 -8.91 -0.63
C ARG A 272 18.52 -8.33 -1.44
N GLY A 273 18.84 -8.93 -2.58
CA GLY A 273 19.87 -8.42 -3.49
C GLY A 273 19.55 -7.01 -4.03
N VAL A 274 18.29 -6.73 -4.37
CA VAL A 274 17.84 -5.38 -4.77
C VAL A 274 17.98 -4.39 -3.61
N MET A 275 17.58 -4.78 -2.39
CA MET A 275 17.70 -3.91 -1.21
C MET A 275 19.17 -3.64 -0.84
N ASP A 276 20.04 -4.63 -0.94
CA ASP A 276 21.48 -4.49 -0.73
C ASP A 276 22.10 -3.48 -1.71
N HIS A 277 21.70 -3.54 -2.98
CA HIS A 277 22.12 -2.58 -4.00
C HIS A 277 21.61 -1.17 -3.69
N THR A 278 20.30 -1.06 -3.41
CA THR A 278 19.65 0.20 -3.06
C THR A 278 20.29 0.84 -1.83
N TYR A 279 20.61 0.05 -0.81
CA TYR A 279 21.25 0.54 0.42
C TYR A 279 22.65 1.09 0.17
N ARG A 280 23.45 0.41 -0.68
CA ARG A 280 24.77 0.91 -1.08
C ARG A 280 24.69 2.24 -1.82
N ASN A 281 23.69 2.42 -2.69
CA ASN A 281 23.47 3.67 -3.40
C ASN A 281 22.98 4.75 -2.43
N TRP A 282 21.99 4.43 -1.59
CA TRP A 282 21.49 5.30 -0.52
C TRP A 282 22.60 5.81 0.39
N ALA A 283 23.54 4.95 0.78
CA ALA A 283 24.67 5.33 1.63
C ALA A 283 25.59 6.36 0.96
N LYS A 284 25.83 6.21 -0.35
CA LYS A 284 26.69 7.08 -1.16
C LYS A 284 26.00 8.34 -1.67
N GLN A 285 24.66 8.34 -1.70
CA GLN A 285 23.85 9.40 -2.27
C GLN A 285 24.20 10.76 -1.67
N GLN A 286 24.65 11.67 -2.53
CA GLN A 286 24.74 13.09 -2.26
C GLN A 286 23.47 13.76 -2.78
N ARG A 287 23.22 15.00 -2.35
CA ARG A 287 22.08 15.77 -2.86
C ARG A 287 22.26 16.00 -4.35
N GLU A 288 21.32 15.49 -5.14
CA GLU A 288 21.28 15.70 -6.59
C GLU A 288 20.72 17.09 -6.89
N ASP A 289 21.29 17.76 -7.90
CA ASP A 289 20.69 18.94 -8.48
C ASP A 289 19.47 18.48 -9.30
N TYR A 290 18.27 18.88 -8.89
CA TYR A 290 17.03 18.55 -9.61
C TYR A 290 16.50 19.75 -10.38
N LYS A 291 15.82 19.46 -11.49
CA LYS A 291 14.97 20.43 -12.18
C LYS A 291 13.56 20.39 -11.59
N ASN A 292 12.86 21.53 -11.62
CA ASN A 292 11.53 21.63 -11.01
C ASN A 292 10.52 20.60 -11.55
N TYR A 293 10.61 20.23 -12.83
CA TYR A 293 9.73 19.22 -13.44
C TYR A 293 10.04 17.77 -13.03
N GLU A 294 11.15 17.50 -12.34
CA GLU A 294 11.56 16.16 -11.89
C GLU A 294 11.33 15.93 -10.38
N ILE A 295 11.01 17.00 -9.63
CA ILE A 295 10.86 16.97 -8.16
C ILE A 295 9.91 15.84 -7.71
N SER A 296 8.78 15.68 -8.39
CA SER A 296 7.79 14.63 -8.05
C SER A 296 8.39 13.22 -8.13
N GLN A 297 9.18 12.95 -9.17
CA GLN A 297 9.85 11.66 -9.36
C GLN A 297 10.94 11.43 -8.30
N TYR A 298 11.73 12.45 -7.96
CA TYR A 298 12.74 12.35 -6.91
C TYR A 298 12.12 12.07 -5.53
N ILE A 299 11.06 12.80 -5.15
CA ILE A 299 10.35 12.56 -3.90
C ILE A 299 9.75 11.14 -3.87
N TYR A 300 9.16 10.70 -4.99
CA TYR A 300 8.61 9.35 -5.09
C TYR A 300 9.70 8.27 -4.97
N ARG A 301 10.81 8.41 -5.69
CA ARG A 301 11.97 7.49 -5.62
C ARG A 301 12.51 7.40 -4.21
N ASP A 302 12.83 8.53 -3.60
CA ASP A 302 13.50 8.57 -2.30
C ASP A 302 12.57 8.05 -1.19
N SER A 303 11.27 8.37 -1.24
CA SER A 303 10.28 7.86 -0.28
C SER A 303 10.04 6.36 -0.44
N LEU A 304 10.02 5.83 -1.68
CA LEU A 304 9.87 4.41 -1.96
C LEU A 304 11.12 3.63 -1.51
N ALA A 305 12.31 4.12 -1.84
CA ALA A 305 13.57 3.53 -1.41
C ALA A 305 13.66 3.48 0.12
N PHE A 306 13.34 4.59 0.81
CA PHE A 306 13.29 4.63 2.27
C PHE A 306 12.32 3.60 2.86
N ASN A 307 11.08 3.56 2.35
CA ASN A 307 10.04 2.64 2.79
C ASN A 307 10.50 1.18 2.63
N LEU A 308 10.99 0.81 1.45
CA LEU A 308 11.44 -0.55 1.18
C LEU A 308 12.67 -0.91 2.03
N LEU A 309 13.70 -0.07 2.06
CA LEU A 309 14.90 -0.32 2.89
C LEU A 309 14.52 -0.55 4.35
N ARG A 310 13.67 0.30 4.93
CA ARG A 310 13.23 0.13 6.32
C ARG A 310 12.38 -1.13 6.51
N ALA A 311 11.45 -1.42 5.60
CA ALA A 311 10.62 -2.62 5.66
C ALA A 311 11.43 -3.93 5.61
N TYR A 312 12.61 -3.90 4.98
CA TYR A 312 13.54 -5.04 4.92
C TYR A 312 14.65 -5.01 5.99
N GLY A 313 14.56 -4.10 6.97
CA GLY A 313 15.42 -4.05 8.15
C GLY A 313 16.68 -3.20 8.00
N TYR A 314 16.83 -2.43 6.93
CA TYR A 314 17.98 -1.55 6.77
C TYR A 314 17.81 -0.26 7.58
N ARG A 315 18.87 0.13 8.30
CA ARG A 315 18.91 1.40 9.03
C ARG A 315 19.13 2.57 8.07
N VAL A 316 18.04 3.31 7.82
CA VAL A 316 18.03 4.52 7.00
C VAL A 316 17.46 5.70 7.78
N THR A 317 18.01 6.91 7.57
CA THR A 317 17.56 8.14 8.24
C THR A 317 16.56 8.91 7.37
N PRO A 318 15.43 9.40 7.91
CA PRO A 318 14.41 10.12 7.14
C PRO A 318 14.95 11.36 6.43
N ARG A 319 15.90 12.07 7.04
CA ARG A 319 16.48 13.32 6.53
C ARG A 319 16.95 13.25 5.07
N LYS A 320 17.41 12.08 4.61
CA LYS A 320 17.85 11.92 3.21
C LYS A 320 16.72 12.01 2.20
N PHE A 321 15.49 11.60 2.54
CA PHE A 321 14.34 11.75 1.64
C PHE A 321 13.48 12.97 1.97
N CYS A 322 13.45 13.41 3.24
CA CYS A 322 12.67 14.57 3.68
C CYS A 322 13.23 15.93 3.23
N TRP A 323 14.21 15.96 2.32
CA TRP A 323 14.93 17.17 1.89
C TRP A 323 13.98 18.29 1.42
N PHE A 324 12.87 17.93 0.76
CA PHE A 324 11.91 18.90 0.21
C PHE A 324 11.18 19.71 1.30
N MET A 325 11.20 19.23 2.55
CA MET A 325 10.62 19.96 3.69
C MET A 325 11.43 21.18 4.09
N ASP A 326 12.72 21.23 3.74
CA ASP A 326 13.60 22.36 4.04
C ASP A 326 13.47 23.51 3.02
N GLU A 327 12.64 23.34 1.97
CA GLU A 327 12.54 24.26 0.84
C GLU A 327 11.14 24.82 0.64
N LYS A 328 10.94 26.06 1.13
CA LYS A 328 9.66 26.75 1.07
C LYS A 328 9.10 26.90 -0.36
N ASP A 329 9.97 27.12 -1.34
CA ASP A 329 9.57 27.24 -2.74
C ASP A 329 9.07 25.91 -3.31
N VAL A 330 9.72 24.79 -2.95
CA VAL A 330 9.28 23.44 -3.33
C VAL A 330 7.94 23.10 -2.69
N LEU A 331 7.75 23.38 -1.40
CA LEU A 331 6.45 23.15 -0.73
C LEU A 331 5.32 23.97 -1.36
N THR A 332 5.62 25.20 -1.77
CA THR A 332 4.66 26.08 -2.47
C THR A 332 4.31 25.50 -3.85
N HIS A 333 5.34 25.08 -4.60
CA HIS A 333 5.17 24.44 -5.90
C HIS A 333 4.30 23.18 -5.82
N ILE A 334 4.52 22.31 -4.83
CA ILE A 334 3.71 21.12 -4.60
C ILE A 334 2.25 21.50 -4.34
N MET A 335 1.99 22.51 -3.49
CA MET A 335 0.63 22.93 -3.15
C MET A 335 -0.13 23.54 -4.35
N GLU A 336 0.56 24.30 -5.19
CA GLU A 336 0.03 24.91 -6.41
C GLU A 336 -0.26 23.87 -7.50
N ASN A 337 0.55 22.80 -7.58
CA ASN A 337 0.49 21.77 -8.62
C ASN A 337 0.14 20.38 -8.06
N TYR A 338 -0.66 20.33 -6.99
CA TYR A 338 -0.86 19.14 -6.16
C TYR A 338 -1.24 17.85 -6.92
N THR A 339 -1.97 17.96 -8.03
CA THR A 339 -2.36 16.81 -8.87
C THR A 339 -1.15 16.05 -9.44
N GLU A 340 -0.06 16.76 -9.75
CA GLU A 340 1.20 16.19 -10.27
C GLU A 340 2.04 15.50 -9.19
N PHE A 341 1.73 15.79 -7.92
CA PHE A 341 2.45 15.28 -6.75
C PHE A 341 1.70 14.21 -5.97
N LEU A 342 0.46 13.86 -6.35
CA LEU A 342 -0.35 12.88 -5.61
C LEU A 342 0.37 11.55 -5.43
N GLY A 343 0.98 11.00 -6.49
CA GLY A 343 1.74 9.74 -6.42
C GLY A 343 2.92 9.83 -5.46
N ALA A 344 3.69 10.92 -5.52
CA ALA A 344 4.81 11.18 -4.62
C ALA A 344 4.34 11.32 -3.16
N MET A 345 3.25 12.03 -2.91
CA MET A 345 2.71 12.24 -1.57
C MET A 345 2.11 10.96 -0.97
N VAL A 346 1.52 10.08 -1.78
CA VAL A 346 1.16 8.72 -1.33
C VAL A 346 2.41 7.95 -0.90
N GLY A 347 3.51 8.06 -1.66
CA GLY A 347 4.81 7.47 -1.31
C GLY A 347 5.33 7.96 0.04
N VAL A 348 5.33 9.29 0.26
CA VAL A 348 5.72 9.93 1.53
C VAL A 348 4.82 9.49 2.69
N TYR A 349 3.50 9.48 2.48
CA TYR A 349 2.54 9.06 3.50
C TYR A 349 2.78 7.60 3.94
N ARG A 350 3.04 6.71 2.98
CA ARG A 350 3.36 5.30 3.27
C ARG A 350 4.70 5.10 3.95
N ALA A 351 5.71 5.88 3.59
CA ALA A 351 7.01 5.87 4.27
C ALA A 351 6.84 6.13 5.77
N ALA A 352 5.88 6.99 6.15
CA ALA A 352 5.58 7.31 7.54
C ALA A 352 4.89 6.18 8.33
N HIS A 353 4.45 5.09 7.69
CA HIS A 353 4.01 3.88 8.42
C HIS A 353 5.15 3.23 9.22
N PHE A 354 6.39 3.44 8.78
CA PHE A 354 7.59 2.87 9.38
C PHE A 354 8.34 3.89 10.25
N MET A 355 7.65 4.92 10.74
CA MET A 355 8.23 5.98 11.56
C MET A 355 8.64 5.45 12.94
N PHE A 356 9.86 5.76 13.35
CA PHE A 356 10.39 5.48 14.68
C PHE A 356 10.09 6.64 15.63
N PRO A 357 10.22 6.44 16.96
CA PRO A 357 10.18 7.55 17.91
C PRO A 357 11.17 8.66 17.53
N GLU A 358 10.83 9.91 17.85
CA GLU A 358 11.69 11.09 17.68
C GLU A 358 12.02 11.51 16.23
N GLU A 359 11.51 10.82 15.21
CA GLU A 359 11.68 11.20 13.80
C GLU A 359 10.76 12.36 13.37
N VAL A 360 11.06 13.57 13.85
CA VAL A 360 10.27 14.78 13.62
C VAL A 360 10.20 15.15 12.14
N GLU A 361 11.26 14.95 11.35
CA GLU A 361 11.23 15.27 9.92
C GLU A 361 10.25 14.39 9.14
N LEU A 362 10.17 13.10 9.49
CA LEU A 362 9.22 12.16 8.90
C LEU A 362 7.79 12.51 9.31
N GLN A 363 7.58 12.99 10.55
CA GLN A 363 6.28 13.48 11.01
C GLN A 363 5.84 14.72 10.23
N ASN A 364 6.71 15.70 10.05
CA ASN A 364 6.42 16.90 9.27
C ASN A 364 6.10 16.55 7.80
N ALA A 365 6.86 15.63 7.20
CA ALA A 365 6.61 15.16 5.84
C ALA A 365 5.27 14.42 5.72
N LYS A 366 4.91 13.59 6.71
CA LYS A 366 3.60 12.93 6.78
C LYS A 366 2.46 13.94 6.84
N ASP A 367 2.56 14.95 7.71
CA ASP A 367 1.51 15.95 7.90
C ASP A 367 1.33 16.81 6.64
N PHE A 368 2.43 17.18 5.99
CA PHE A 368 2.38 17.87 4.69
C PHE A 368 1.76 17.00 3.59
N ALA A 369 2.19 15.74 3.45
CA ALA A 369 1.62 14.81 2.48
C ALA A 369 0.11 14.63 2.73
N MET A 370 -0.31 14.45 3.98
CA MET A 370 -1.71 14.34 4.35
C MET A 370 -2.52 15.57 3.93
N LYS A 371 -1.99 16.78 4.13
CA LYS A 371 -2.62 18.03 3.69
C LYS A 371 -2.82 18.07 2.16
N VAL A 372 -1.82 17.64 1.40
CA VAL A 372 -1.87 17.58 -0.07
C VAL A 372 -2.91 16.55 -0.54
N LEU A 373 -2.92 15.36 0.08
CA LEU A 373 -3.86 14.28 -0.26
C LEU A 373 -5.31 14.64 0.10
N GLN A 374 -5.54 15.30 1.24
CA GLN A 374 -6.88 15.79 1.64
C GLN A 374 -7.43 16.81 0.66
N LYS A 375 -6.58 17.69 0.11
CA LYS A 375 -7.00 18.66 -0.91
C LYS A 375 -7.59 17.96 -2.14
N CYS A 376 -7.10 16.77 -2.49
CA CYS A 376 -7.68 15.94 -3.54
C CYS A 376 -9.13 15.55 -3.20
N LEU A 377 -9.34 14.97 -2.00
CA LEU A 377 -10.63 14.44 -1.58
C LEU A 377 -11.69 15.53 -1.28
N GLN A 378 -11.29 16.72 -0.82
CA GLN A 378 -12.21 17.79 -0.43
C GLN A 378 -12.85 18.55 -1.59
N LEU A 379 -12.23 18.53 -2.78
CA LEU A 379 -12.72 19.24 -3.96
C LEU A 379 -13.78 18.43 -4.73
N GLU A 380 -14.07 17.21 -4.29
CA GLU A 380 -14.93 16.25 -4.98
C GLU A 380 -16.29 16.15 -4.25
N GLY A 381 -17.37 16.52 -4.95
CA GLY A 381 -18.73 16.39 -4.39
C GLY A 381 -19.12 14.92 -4.19
N ASN A 382 -19.92 14.64 -3.15
CA ASN A 382 -20.28 13.32 -2.61
C ASN A 382 -20.90 12.26 -3.58
N ASN A 383 -20.98 12.49 -4.90
CA ASN A 383 -21.74 11.66 -5.85
C ASN A 383 -20.98 11.25 -7.14
N ALA A 384 -19.64 11.25 -7.18
CA ALA A 384 -18.87 10.85 -8.37
C ALA A 384 -17.91 9.67 -8.12
N ASP A 385 -17.79 8.74 -9.07
CA ASP A 385 -16.88 7.57 -8.99
C ASP A 385 -15.38 7.93 -8.89
N LEU A 386 -14.69 7.61 -7.79
CA LEU A 386 -13.25 7.90 -7.64
C LEU A 386 -12.34 7.21 -8.70
N THR A 387 -11.28 7.88 -9.14
CA THR A 387 -10.19 7.31 -9.97
C THR A 387 -9.42 6.23 -9.20
N GLY A 388 -8.57 5.46 -9.89
CA GLY A 388 -7.76 4.40 -9.24
C GLY A 388 -6.84 4.95 -8.13
N LEU A 389 -6.20 6.09 -8.39
CA LEU A 389 -5.32 6.76 -7.42
C LEU A 389 -6.12 7.41 -6.29
N GLU A 390 -7.27 8.03 -6.57
CA GLU A 390 -8.14 8.60 -5.53
C GLU A 390 -8.66 7.50 -4.58
N LYS A 391 -9.08 6.33 -5.11
CA LYS A 391 -9.48 5.16 -4.28
C LYS A 391 -8.32 4.64 -3.43
N GLU A 392 -7.10 4.78 -3.90
CA GLU A 392 -5.90 4.42 -3.16
C GLU A 392 -5.63 5.43 -2.05
N ILE A 393 -5.74 6.73 -2.34
CA ILE A 393 -5.60 7.82 -1.36
C ILE A 393 -6.66 7.70 -0.27
N GLU A 394 -7.94 7.54 -0.64
CA GLU A 394 -9.04 7.37 0.31
C GLU A 394 -8.78 6.17 1.23
N HIS A 395 -8.37 5.04 0.65
CA HIS A 395 -8.05 3.84 1.42
C HIS A 395 -6.88 4.04 2.38
N GLU A 396 -5.79 4.67 1.92
CA GLU A 396 -4.63 4.98 2.75
C GLU A 396 -4.99 5.89 3.93
N MET A 397 -5.89 6.85 3.71
CA MET A 397 -6.30 7.81 4.72
C MET A 397 -7.35 7.28 5.69
N LYS A 398 -8.14 6.28 5.28
CA LYS A 398 -9.27 5.76 6.06
C LYS A 398 -8.84 4.95 7.29
N LEU A 399 -7.74 4.20 7.20
CA LEU A 399 -7.29 3.30 8.26
C LEU A 399 -5.77 3.40 8.47
N PRO A 400 -5.28 3.46 9.72
CA PRO A 400 -3.86 3.31 10.01
C PRO A 400 -3.31 1.97 9.52
N TRP A 401 -2.04 1.91 9.10
CA TRP A 401 -1.41 0.67 8.62
C TRP A 401 -1.54 -0.52 9.59
N LEU A 402 -1.40 -0.28 10.91
CA LEU A 402 -1.57 -1.33 11.92
C LEU A 402 -3.00 -1.90 11.96
N ALA A 403 -4.02 -1.18 11.49
CA ALA A 403 -5.39 -1.64 11.43
C ALA A 403 -5.77 -2.35 10.12
N ARG A 404 -4.84 -2.49 9.16
CA ARG A 404 -5.09 -3.10 7.84
C ARG A 404 -4.60 -4.53 7.78
N MET A 405 -5.38 -5.44 7.19
CA MET A 405 -5.04 -6.87 7.16
C MET A 405 -4.37 -7.25 5.84
N ASP A 406 -3.16 -7.78 5.88
CA ASP A 406 -2.34 -8.01 4.68
C ASP A 406 -3.03 -8.88 3.63
N HIS A 407 -3.73 -9.94 4.03
CA HIS A 407 -4.45 -10.80 3.06
C HIS A 407 -5.57 -10.04 2.32
N LEU A 408 -6.25 -9.12 3.00
CA LEU A 408 -7.28 -8.28 2.38
C LEU A 408 -6.67 -7.16 1.52
N GLU A 409 -5.53 -6.59 1.95
CA GLU A 409 -4.78 -5.65 1.13
C GLU A 409 -4.30 -6.33 -0.16
N HIS A 410 -3.73 -7.53 -0.09
CA HIS A 410 -3.31 -8.31 -1.26
C HIS A 410 -4.47 -8.55 -2.22
N ARG A 411 -5.64 -8.95 -1.71
CA ARG A 411 -6.87 -9.09 -2.50
C ARG A 411 -7.21 -7.79 -3.22
N MET A 412 -7.33 -6.69 -2.46
CA MET A 412 -7.65 -5.38 -3.00
C MET A 412 -6.66 -4.97 -4.10
N TYR A 413 -5.36 -5.21 -3.89
CA TYR A 413 -4.34 -4.92 -4.90
C TYR A 413 -4.43 -5.80 -6.12
N ILE A 414 -4.70 -7.10 -5.99
CA ILE A 414 -4.91 -7.99 -7.14
C ILE A 414 -6.10 -7.51 -7.98
N GLU A 415 -7.23 -7.22 -7.32
CA GLU A 415 -8.49 -6.78 -7.97
C GLU A 415 -8.36 -5.39 -8.61
N ARG A 416 -7.68 -4.44 -7.95
CA ARG A 416 -7.51 -3.06 -8.44
C ARG A 416 -6.38 -2.90 -9.45
N SER A 417 -5.22 -3.52 -9.20
CA SER A 417 -4.03 -3.28 -10.01
C SER A 417 -4.19 -3.83 -11.41
N LYS A 418 -4.92 -4.94 -11.60
CA LYS A 418 -5.05 -5.63 -12.89
C LYS A 418 -3.70 -5.86 -13.60
N GLY A 419 -2.58 -5.91 -12.87
CA GLY A 419 -1.22 -6.01 -13.44
C GLY A 419 -0.51 -4.70 -13.73
N TYR A 420 -0.96 -3.57 -13.18
CA TYR A 420 -0.34 -2.26 -13.38
C TYR A 420 0.34 -1.72 -12.13
N ILE A 421 1.46 -1.04 -12.33
CA ILE A 421 2.26 -0.42 -11.26
C ILE A 421 2.30 1.08 -11.50
N SER A 422 1.91 1.89 -10.51
CA SER A 422 1.94 3.35 -10.65
C SER A 422 3.38 3.85 -10.88
N TRP A 423 3.56 4.70 -11.90
CA TRP A 423 4.81 5.34 -12.32
C TRP A 423 4.54 6.82 -12.57
N ILE A 424 5.56 7.69 -12.57
CA ILE A 424 5.42 9.13 -12.87
C ILE A 424 6.08 9.42 -14.23
N GLY A 425 5.29 9.80 -15.24
CA GLY A 425 5.78 10.21 -16.57
C GLY A 425 5.72 11.72 -16.79
N LYS A 426 5.99 12.17 -18.03
CA LYS A 426 6.06 13.59 -18.45
C LYS A 426 4.83 14.41 -18.08
N THR A 427 3.64 13.81 -18.21
CA THR A 427 2.36 14.52 -18.12
C THR A 427 1.38 13.90 -17.14
N ASN A 428 1.61 12.67 -16.67
CA ASN A 428 0.71 11.97 -15.76
C ASN A 428 1.40 10.80 -15.07
N THR A 429 0.75 10.20 -14.07
CA THR A 429 1.14 8.88 -13.58
C THR A 429 0.97 7.84 -14.70
N CYS A 430 2.08 7.33 -15.25
CA CYS A 430 2.03 6.19 -16.17
C CYS A 430 1.88 4.89 -15.36
N ARG A 431 1.63 3.77 -16.05
CA ARG A 431 1.60 2.45 -15.42
C ARG A 431 2.71 1.59 -16.00
N LEU A 432 3.65 1.10 -15.20
CA LEU A 432 4.57 0.07 -15.68
C LEU A 432 3.74 -1.15 -16.08
N SER A 433 4.09 -1.73 -17.22
CA SER A 433 3.53 -3.01 -17.63
C SER A 433 4.09 -4.08 -16.71
N CYS A 434 3.25 -4.90 -16.09
CA CYS A 434 3.71 -6.07 -15.36
C CYS A 434 3.57 -7.32 -16.23
N SER A 435 4.53 -8.23 -16.10
CA SER A 435 4.47 -9.52 -16.79
C SER A 435 3.16 -10.25 -16.42
N PRO A 436 2.40 -10.80 -17.38
CA PRO A 436 1.19 -11.56 -17.09
C PRO A 436 1.41 -12.71 -16.11
N PHE A 437 2.65 -13.22 -16.00
CA PHE A 437 3.04 -14.24 -15.04
C PHE A 437 2.90 -13.77 -13.59
N VAL A 438 3.15 -12.48 -13.30
CA VAL A 438 3.07 -11.91 -11.94
C VAL A 438 1.63 -11.95 -11.43
N ILE A 439 0.67 -11.52 -12.24
CA ILE A 439 -0.75 -11.56 -11.85
C ILE A 439 -1.27 -12.99 -11.74
N LYS A 440 -0.88 -13.89 -12.65
CA LYS A 440 -1.20 -15.32 -12.53
C LYS A 440 -0.65 -15.92 -11.23
N LEU A 441 0.58 -15.58 -10.87
CA LEU A 441 1.21 -16.03 -9.61
C LEU A 441 0.45 -15.50 -8.40
N ALA A 442 0.06 -14.21 -8.42
CA ALA A 442 -0.69 -13.58 -7.33
C ALA A 442 -2.05 -14.24 -7.11
N ILE A 443 -2.81 -14.45 -8.19
CA ILE A 443 -4.12 -15.14 -8.15
C ILE A 443 -3.96 -16.56 -7.60
N LYS A 444 -3.02 -17.35 -8.12
CA LYS A 444 -2.78 -18.73 -7.65
C LYS A 444 -2.34 -18.77 -6.19
N SER A 445 -1.43 -17.88 -5.80
CA SER A 445 -0.94 -17.80 -4.42
C SER A 445 -2.05 -17.42 -3.45
N PHE A 446 -2.92 -16.47 -3.84
CA PHE A 446 -4.07 -16.06 -3.06
C PHE A 446 -5.09 -17.19 -2.88
N LEU A 447 -5.48 -17.85 -3.98
CA LEU A 447 -6.45 -18.95 -3.95
C LEU A 447 -5.93 -20.16 -3.15
N ASN A 448 -4.63 -20.44 -3.23
CA ASN A 448 -4.02 -21.49 -2.42
C ASN A 448 -4.10 -21.17 -0.91
N ARG A 449 -3.75 -19.93 -0.51
CA ARG A 449 -3.91 -19.47 0.88
C ARG A 449 -5.37 -19.52 1.33
N GLN A 450 -6.29 -19.02 0.51
CA GLN A 450 -7.73 -19.03 0.80
C GLN A 450 -8.25 -20.46 1.04
N SER A 451 -7.89 -21.41 0.18
CA SER A 451 -8.29 -22.81 0.35
C SER A 451 -7.69 -23.44 1.60
N LEU A 452 -6.42 -23.15 1.91
CA LEU A 452 -5.77 -23.62 3.13
C LEU A 452 -6.50 -23.07 4.36
N TYR A 453 -6.81 -21.78 4.37
CA TYR A 453 -7.47 -21.13 5.50
C TYR A 453 -8.86 -21.70 5.76
N LYS A 454 -9.62 -22.00 4.70
CA LYS A 454 -10.92 -22.64 4.81
C LYS A 454 -10.82 -24.02 5.47
N ASN A 455 -9.84 -24.84 5.07
CA ASN A 455 -9.65 -26.17 5.65
C ASN A 455 -9.25 -26.10 7.13
N GLU A 456 -8.31 -25.21 7.46
CA GLU A 456 -7.85 -24.98 8.84
C GLU A 456 -9.00 -24.50 9.75
N LEU A 457 -9.89 -23.64 9.24
CA LEU A 457 -11.06 -23.19 10.00
C LEU A 457 -12.03 -24.34 10.33
N GLU A 458 -12.26 -25.26 9.39
CA GLU A 458 -13.14 -26.42 9.64
C GLU A 458 -12.51 -27.40 10.65
N GLU A 459 -11.18 -27.54 10.67
CA GLU A 459 -10.48 -28.29 11.73
C GLU A 459 -10.66 -27.63 13.11
N LEU A 460 -10.57 -26.30 13.18
CA LEU A 460 -10.73 -25.56 14.43
C LEU A 460 -12.16 -25.60 14.98
N LYS A 461 -13.17 -25.51 14.10
CA LYS A 461 -14.58 -25.68 14.50
C LYS A 461 -14.80 -27.06 15.11
N ARG A 462 -14.30 -28.11 14.46
CA ARG A 462 -14.38 -29.49 14.98
C ARG A 462 -13.69 -29.62 16.34
N TRP A 463 -12.48 -29.07 16.46
CA TRP A 463 -11.77 -29.07 17.74
C TRP A 463 -12.57 -28.37 18.85
N SER A 464 -13.16 -27.19 18.56
CA SER A 464 -14.01 -26.46 19.52
C SER A 464 -15.25 -27.27 19.97
N GLU A 465 -15.85 -28.03 19.05
CA GLU A 465 -17.00 -28.92 19.33
C GLU A 465 -16.63 -30.17 20.13
N GLU A 466 -15.46 -30.76 19.83
CA GLU A 466 -14.92 -31.96 20.49
C GLU A 466 -14.45 -31.65 21.92
N SER A 467 -13.79 -30.50 22.12
CA SER A 467 -13.39 -30.01 23.45
C SER A 467 -14.57 -29.54 24.30
N GLY A 468 -15.77 -29.41 23.73
CA GLY A 468 -16.99 -28.97 24.43
C GLY A 468 -17.12 -27.46 24.61
N LEU A 469 -16.11 -26.69 24.19
CA LEU A 469 -16.06 -25.22 24.27
C LEU A 469 -17.25 -24.57 23.55
N SER A 470 -17.62 -25.06 22.35
CA SER A 470 -18.76 -24.50 21.60
C SER A 470 -20.14 -24.83 22.20
N LYS A 471 -20.21 -25.73 23.18
CA LYS A 471 -21.47 -26.23 23.79
C LYS A 471 -21.77 -25.63 25.16
N MET A 472 -20.91 -24.75 25.66
CA MET A 472 -21.03 -24.18 27.01
C MET A 472 -22.30 -23.34 27.20
N GLY A 473 -22.86 -22.77 26.13
CA GLY A 473 -24.14 -22.03 26.17
C GLY A 473 -24.05 -20.61 26.76
N PHE A 474 -22.83 -20.13 27.04
CA PHE A 474 -22.48 -18.77 27.44
C PHE A 474 -21.06 -18.50 26.92
N GLY A 475 -20.65 -17.22 26.91
CA GLY A 475 -19.45 -16.81 26.22
C GLY A 475 -19.62 -16.85 24.70
N ARG A 476 -18.87 -16.02 24.01
CA ARG A 476 -19.02 -15.84 22.57
C ARG A 476 -18.30 -16.97 21.84
N GLU A 477 -19.05 -17.81 21.11
CA GLU A 477 -18.47 -18.78 20.16
C GLU A 477 -17.89 -18.01 18.97
N LYS A 478 -16.61 -17.62 19.12
CA LYS A 478 -15.89 -16.73 18.20
C LYS A 478 -14.79 -17.46 17.44
N THR A 479 -14.86 -18.79 17.30
CA THR A 479 -13.85 -19.60 16.59
C THR A 479 -13.50 -19.01 15.22
N THR A 480 -14.51 -18.62 14.44
CA THR A 480 -14.28 -18.00 13.13
C THR A 480 -13.59 -16.64 13.23
N TYR A 481 -13.93 -15.82 14.23
CA TYR A 481 -13.33 -14.50 14.46
C TYR A 481 -11.88 -14.66 14.94
N CYS A 482 -11.63 -15.50 15.95
CA CYS A 482 -10.31 -15.79 16.48
C CYS A 482 -9.38 -16.32 15.39
N TYR A 483 -9.85 -17.24 14.55
CA TYR A 483 -9.05 -17.77 13.45
C TYR A 483 -8.79 -16.75 12.33
N PHE A 484 -9.79 -15.92 11.99
CA PHE A 484 -9.61 -14.80 11.06
C PHE A 484 -8.51 -13.84 11.53
N LEU A 485 -8.55 -13.45 12.80
CA LEU A 485 -7.57 -12.56 13.43
C LEU A 485 -6.19 -13.20 13.58
N ALA A 486 -6.10 -14.53 13.68
CA ALA A 486 -4.83 -15.25 13.73
C ALA A 486 -4.10 -15.35 12.38
N THR A 487 -4.81 -15.13 11.27
CA THR A 487 -4.37 -15.58 9.95
C THR A 487 -4.17 -14.44 8.96
N VAL A 488 -5.13 -13.53 8.91
CA VAL A 488 -5.23 -12.48 7.88
C VAL A 488 -4.28 -11.29 8.11
N PRO A 489 -3.86 -10.90 9.34
CA PRO A 489 -3.11 -9.65 9.53
C PRO A 489 -1.73 -9.56 8.87
N THR A 490 -0.97 -10.66 8.80
CA THR A 490 0.43 -10.66 8.30
C THR A 490 0.76 -11.81 7.35
N CYS A 491 -0.25 -12.54 6.84
CA CYS A 491 -0.08 -13.70 5.94
C CYS A 491 1.13 -14.58 6.31
N LEU A 492 1.20 -15.06 7.57
CA LEU A 492 2.31 -15.88 8.04
C LEU A 492 2.62 -16.98 7.00
N PRO A 493 3.91 -17.39 6.84
CA PRO A 493 4.26 -18.47 5.92
C PRO A 493 3.35 -19.69 6.13
N LEU A 494 3.21 -20.57 5.13
CA LEU A 494 2.23 -21.68 5.08
C LEU A 494 2.39 -22.76 6.19
N HIS A 495 2.92 -22.42 7.37
CA HIS A 495 2.92 -23.16 8.61
C HIS A 495 1.53 -23.16 9.25
N SER A 496 0.78 -24.23 9.00
CA SER A 496 -0.57 -24.45 9.55
C SER A 496 -0.63 -24.41 11.08
N ASP A 497 0.36 -25.02 11.75
CA ASP A 497 0.35 -25.16 13.21
C ASP A 497 0.40 -23.82 13.95
N LEU A 498 1.16 -22.85 13.45
CA LEU A 498 1.30 -21.53 14.10
C LEU A 498 -0.04 -20.81 14.16
N ARG A 499 -0.77 -20.79 13.05
CA ARG A 499 -2.10 -20.14 12.96
C ARG A 499 -3.12 -20.86 13.83
N LYS A 500 -3.13 -22.20 13.79
CA LYS A 500 -4.06 -23.01 14.59
C LYS A 500 -3.82 -22.82 16.08
N ILE A 501 -2.58 -22.84 16.56
CA ILE A 501 -2.28 -22.65 17.98
C ILE A 501 -2.66 -21.25 18.46
N LEU A 502 -2.31 -20.21 17.69
CA LEU A 502 -2.69 -18.85 18.03
C LEU A 502 -4.22 -18.71 18.11
N ALA A 503 -4.95 -19.29 17.17
CA ALA A 503 -6.40 -19.30 17.17
C ALA A 503 -7.00 -20.09 18.35
N LYS A 504 -6.47 -21.28 18.67
CA LYS A 504 -6.91 -22.09 19.82
C LYS A 504 -6.70 -21.36 21.14
N CYS A 505 -5.53 -20.74 21.34
CA CYS A 505 -5.28 -19.91 22.51
C CYS A 505 -6.29 -18.75 22.59
N ALA A 506 -6.54 -18.04 21.48
CA ALA A 506 -7.50 -16.93 21.45
C ALA A 506 -8.94 -17.37 21.76
N ILE A 507 -9.34 -18.57 21.33
CA ILE A 507 -10.66 -19.15 21.65
C ILE A 507 -10.79 -19.42 23.14
N ILE A 508 -9.79 -20.09 23.75
CA ILE A 508 -9.79 -20.39 25.19
C ILE A 508 -9.77 -19.10 26.00
N VAL A 509 -8.93 -18.12 25.61
CA VAL A 509 -8.91 -16.78 26.23
C VAL A 509 -10.29 -16.15 26.21
N THR A 510 -10.95 -16.13 25.04
CA THR A 510 -12.28 -15.50 24.90
C THR A 510 -13.32 -16.15 25.81
N ILE A 511 -13.35 -17.47 25.85
CA ILE A 511 -14.35 -18.22 26.64
C ILE A 511 -14.07 -18.11 28.14
N ALA A 512 -12.80 -18.19 28.54
CA ALA A 512 -12.41 -18.05 29.94
C ALA A 512 -12.66 -16.62 30.44
N ASP A 513 -12.29 -15.59 29.67
CA ASP A 513 -12.57 -14.18 29.98
C ASP A 513 -14.08 -13.94 30.16
N ASP A 514 -14.92 -14.39 29.21
CA ASP A 514 -16.38 -14.29 29.32
C ASP A 514 -16.92 -15.10 30.54
N PHE A 515 -16.28 -16.22 30.92
CA PHE A 515 -16.66 -16.96 32.14
C PHE A 515 -16.36 -16.15 33.40
N PHE A 516 -15.22 -15.49 33.48
CA PHE A 516 -14.84 -14.64 34.61
C PHE A 516 -15.71 -13.38 34.70
N ASP A 517 -16.04 -12.76 33.57
CA ASP A 517 -16.77 -11.50 33.55
C ASP A 517 -18.29 -11.67 33.71
N GLU A 518 -18.91 -12.73 33.15
CA GLU A 518 -20.37 -12.80 33.02
C GLU A 518 -21.05 -13.95 33.79
N LYS A 519 -20.37 -15.07 34.05
CA LYS A 519 -21.05 -16.29 34.53
C LYS A 519 -20.53 -16.86 35.85
N GLY A 520 -19.23 -16.96 36.03
CA GLY A 520 -18.63 -17.73 37.11
C GLY A 520 -18.93 -17.12 38.48
N SER A 521 -19.32 -17.96 39.43
CA SER A 521 -19.37 -17.54 40.84
C SER A 521 -17.96 -17.43 41.43
N LEU A 522 -17.75 -16.57 42.43
CA LEU A 522 -16.43 -16.40 43.08
C LEU A 522 -15.78 -17.74 43.45
N ASN A 523 -16.53 -18.67 44.01
CA ASN A 523 -16.03 -19.99 44.40
C ASN A 523 -15.68 -20.89 43.19
N GLU A 524 -16.37 -20.77 42.06
CA GLU A 524 -15.98 -21.46 40.82
C GLU A 524 -14.71 -20.86 40.22
N LEU A 525 -14.62 -19.52 40.18
CA LEU A 525 -13.45 -18.79 39.68
C LEU A 525 -12.20 -19.09 40.51
N GLU A 526 -12.31 -19.08 41.84
CA GLU A 526 -11.21 -19.44 42.75
C GLU A 526 -10.78 -20.90 42.59
N ARG A 527 -11.73 -21.84 42.44
CA ARG A 527 -11.40 -23.26 42.20
C ARG A 527 -10.71 -23.48 40.87
N LEU A 528 -11.18 -22.83 39.81
CA LEU A 528 -10.56 -22.92 38.50
C LEU A 528 -9.15 -22.32 38.51
N THR A 529 -8.99 -21.15 39.13
CA THR A 529 -7.67 -20.50 39.28
C THR A 529 -6.71 -21.37 40.09
N GLU A 530 -7.16 -21.96 41.20
CA GLU A 530 -6.34 -22.88 42.01
C GLU A 530 -5.98 -24.16 41.23
N ALA A 531 -6.89 -24.67 40.40
CA ALA A 531 -6.63 -25.82 39.54
C ALA A 531 -5.56 -25.51 38.49
N VAL A 532 -5.56 -24.31 37.91
CA VAL A 532 -4.51 -23.81 36.99
C VAL A 532 -3.18 -23.63 37.74
N HIS A 533 -3.19 -23.10 38.97
CA HIS A 533 -1.98 -23.02 39.80
C HIS A 533 -1.34 -24.39 40.04
N ARG A 534 -2.14 -25.36 40.49
CA ARG A 534 -1.67 -26.73 40.76
C ARG A 534 -1.47 -27.58 39.50
N TRP A 535 -1.99 -27.10 38.37
CA TRP A 535 -2.18 -27.86 37.14
C TRP A 535 -2.91 -29.19 37.36
N LYS A 536 -4.00 -29.16 38.14
CA LYS A 536 -4.79 -30.34 38.56
C LYS A 536 -6.30 -30.07 38.54
N GLY A 537 -6.99 -30.68 37.59
CA GLY A 537 -8.42 -30.49 37.36
C GLY A 537 -9.36 -31.55 37.97
N GLU A 538 -8.91 -32.43 38.87
CA GLU A 538 -9.74 -33.56 39.34
C GLU A 538 -10.98 -33.12 40.16
N ASN A 539 -10.93 -31.94 40.77
CA ASN A 539 -12.01 -31.40 41.59
C ASN A 539 -12.93 -30.41 40.84
N LEU A 540 -12.70 -30.21 39.54
CA LEU A 540 -13.52 -29.33 38.70
C LEU A 540 -14.71 -30.09 38.12
N SER A 541 -15.79 -29.36 37.83
CA SER A 541 -17.00 -29.91 37.22
C SER A 541 -17.68 -28.89 36.32
N GLY A 542 -18.51 -29.35 35.38
CA GLY A 542 -19.23 -28.47 34.47
C GLY A 542 -18.28 -27.61 33.64
N ASP A 543 -18.59 -26.32 33.54
CA ASP A 543 -17.88 -25.37 32.68
C ASP A 543 -16.39 -25.21 33.05
N THR A 544 -16.07 -25.16 34.35
CA THR A 544 -14.69 -25.07 34.83
C THR A 544 -13.84 -26.24 34.37
N LYS A 545 -14.41 -27.44 34.32
CA LYS A 545 -13.72 -28.66 33.86
C LYS A 545 -13.46 -28.62 32.36
N VAL A 546 -14.44 -28.15 31.59
CA VAL A 546 -14.33 -27.99 30.12
C VAL A 546 -13.21 -27.01 29.77
N ILE A 547 -13.17 -25.85 30.41
CA ILE A 547 -12.12 -24.84 30.18
C ILE A 547 -10.74 -25.41 30.53
N PHE A 548 -10.60 -26.03 31.71
CA PHE A 548 -9.31 -26.58 32.16
C PHE A 548 -8.83 -27.72 31.26
N ASP A 549 -9.70 -28.65 30.87
CA ASP A 549 -9.31 -29.81 30.06
C ASP A 549 -8.89 -29.39 28.64
N ALA A 550 -9.61 -28.44 28.03
CA ALA A 550 -9.24 -27.90 26.73
C ALA A 550 -7.88 -27.16 26.78
N LEU A 551 -7.61 -26.44 27.87
CA LEU A 551 -6.34 -25.77 28.10
C LEU A 551 -5.20 -26.77 28.31
N ASP A 552 -5.36 -27.75 29.21
CA ASP A 552 -4.35 -28.77 29.48
C ASP A 552 -4.00 -29.57 28.21
N GLU A 553 -5.00 -29.98 27.43
CA GLU A 553 -4.79 -30.67 26.16
C GLU A 553 -3.99 -29.81 25.17
N LEU A 554 -4.35 -28.53 25.03
CA LEU A 554 -3.66 -27.60 24.14
C LEU A 554 -2.19 -27.41 24.55
N LEU A 555 -1.92 -27.19 25.83
CA LEU A 555 -0.54 -26.94 26.29
C LEU A 555 0.32 -28.20 26.18
N ARG A 556 -0.25 -29.39 26.41
CA ARG A 556 0.44 -30.67 26.15
C ARG A 556 0.79 -30.84 24.66
N ASP A 557 -0.12 -30.51 23.74
CA ASP A 557 0.15 -30.56 22.29
C ASP A 557 1.30 -29.61 21.91
N ILE A 558 1.28 -28.38 22.45
CA ILE A 558 2.33 -27.37 22.18
C ILE A 558 3.67 -27.81 22.77
N ALA A 559 3.69 -28.29 24.02
CA ALA A 559 4.89 -28.82 24.67
C ALA A 559 5.47 -29.99 23.88
N PHE A 560 4.61 -30.92 23.41
CA PHE A 560 5.04 -32.03 22.58
C PHE A 560 5.65 -31.58 21.25
N LYS A 561 4.99 -30.65 20.54
CA LYS A 561 5.48 -30.12 19.25
C LYS A 561 6.78 -29.32 19.38
N SER A 562 6.97 -28.62 20.50
CA SER A 562 8.18 -27.85 20.80
C SER A 562 9.32 -28.68 21.40
N PHE A 563 9.06 -29.93 21.83
CA PHE A 563 10.05 -30.78 22.50
C PHE A 563 11.30 -31.02 21.65
N SER A 564 11.15 -31.14 20.32
CA SER A 564 12.28 -31.28 19.39
C SER A 564 13.18 -30.04 19.32
N GLN A 565 12.73 -28.90 19.85
CA GLN A 565 13.42 -27.60 19.78
C GLN A 565 14.06 -27.20 21.12
N TYR A 566 13.57 -27.74 22.25
CA TYR A 566 14.04 -27.38 23.60
C TYR A 566 14.25 -28.63 24.48
N ASP A 567 15.49 -28.86 24.91
CA ASP A 567 15.91 -30.04 25.70
C ASP A 567 15.09 -30.29 26.99
N ASN A 568 14.51 -29.23 27.57
CA ASN A 568 13.73 -29.30 28.82
C ASN A 568 12.22 -29.00 28.60
N GLY A 569 11.76 -28.89 27.35
CA GLY A 569 10.39 -28.44 27.03
C GLY A 569 10.11 -26.98 27.39
N VAL A 570 8.90 -26.50 27.05
CA VAL A 570 8.40 -25.15 27.39
C VAL A 570 7.18 -25.18 28.31
N GLU A 571 6.84 -26.36 28.84
CA GLU A 571 5.61 -26.63 29.59
C GLU A 571 5.49 -25.75 30.85
N ASP A 572 6.53 -25.67 31.67
CA ASP A 572 6.55 -24.81 32.87
C ASP A 572 6.27 -23.34 32.53
N VAL A 573 6.89 -22.85 31.44
CA VAL A 573 6.71 -21.47 30.98
C VAL A 573 5.28 -21.23 30.48
N LEU A 574 4.71 -22.20 29.77
CA LEU A 574 3.31 -22.13 29.35
C LEU A 574 2.38 -22.09 30.57
N HIS A 575 2.61 -22.95 31.56
CA HIS A 575 1.81 -22.99 32.78
C HIS A 575 1.89 -21.67 33.57
N ASP A 576 3.10 -21.14 33.76
CA ASP A 576 3.32 -19.89 34.49
C ASP A 576 2.59 -18.71 33.82
N MET A 577 2.67 -18.56 32.49
CA MET A 577 1.96 -17.50 31.79
C MET A 577 0.43 -17.60 31.93
N TRP A 578 -0.12 -18.82 31.93
CA TRP A 578 -1.56 -19.01 32.13
C TRP A 578 -1.97 -18.78 33.59
N ARG A 579 -1.13 -19.11 34.57
CA ARG A 579 -1.38 -18.73 35.98
C ARG A 579 -1.51 -17.22 36.12
N ASP A 580 -0.57 -16.46 35.56
CA ASP A 580 -0.59 -14.99 35.61
C ASP A 580 -1.88 -14.42 35.00
N VAL A 581 -2.35 -14.99 33.88
CA VAL A 581 -3.62 -14.57 33.24
C VAL A 581 -4.83 -14.86 34.12
N PHE A 582 -4.96 -16.08 34.66
CA PHE A 582 -6.09 -16.44 35.52
C PHE A 582 -6.09 -15.63 36.84
N ASP A 583 -4.92 -15.35 37.41
CA ASP A 583 -4.79 -14.47 38.58
C ASP A 583 -5.24 -13.04 38.27
N SER A 584 -4.88 -12.52 37.09
CA SER A 584 -5.31 -11.19 36.65
C SER A 584 -6.82 -11.11 36.44
N TRP A 585 -7.46 -12.11 35.82
CA TRP A 585 -8.92 -12.17 35.67
C TRP A 585 -9.65 -12.29 37.01
N LEU A 586 -9.14 -13.11 37.94
CA LEU A 586 -9.70 -13.20 39.29
C LEU A 586 -9.60 -11.86 40.03
N THR A 587 -8.52 -11.11 39.81
CA THR A 587 -8.31 -9.79 40.39
C THR A 587 -9.29 -8.77 39.82
N GLU A 588 -9.47 -8.72 38.50
CA GLU A 588 -10.48 -7.87 37.85
C GLU A 588 -11.90 -8.18 38.31
N PHE A 589 -12.25 -9.47 38.44
CA PHE A 589 -13.53 -9.89 38.99
C PHE A 589 -13.74 -9.39 40.43
N LYS A 590 -12.72 -9.49 41.29
CA LYS A 590 -12.77 -8.98 42.67
C LYS A 590 -12.93 -7.46 42.70
N TRP A 591 -12.29 -6.74 41.79
CA TRP A 591 -12.47 -5.30 41.66
C TRP A 591 -13.90 -4.93 41.24
N SER A 592 -14.42 -5.56 40.18
CA SER A 592 -15.79 -5.32 39.69
C SER A 592 -16.84 -5.64 40.77
N SER A 593 -16.75 -6.82 41.40
CA SER A 593 -17.71 -7.26 42.42
C SER A 593 -17.73 -6.38 43.69
N SER A 594 -16.58 -5.81 44.05
CA SER A 594 -16.46 -4.85 45.15
C SER A 594 -16.64 -3.39 44.75
N LYS A 595 -16.84 -3.10 43.45
CA LYS A 595 -16.82 -1.76 42.85
C LYS A 595 -15.56 -0.97 43.21
N HIS A 596 -14.45 -1.68 43.38
CA HIS A 596 -13.15 -1.07 43.62
C HIS A 596 -12.67 -0.39 42.33
N ALA A 597 -12.29 0.86 42.44
CA ALA A 597 -11.68 1.62 41.35
C ALA A 597 -10.18 1.75 41.65
N PRO A 598 -9.32 0.91 41.05
CA PRO A 598 -7.87 0.94 41.28
C PRO A 598 -7.25 2.27 40.82
N SER A 599 -5.98 2.51 41.17
CA SER A 599 -5.20 3.56 40.52
C SER A 599 -4.87 3.18 39.07
N ILE A 600 -4.53 4.14 38.21
CA ILE A 600 -4.10 3.83 36.83
C ILE A 600 -2.88 2.90 36.81
N ASP A 601 -1.90 3.11 37.69
CA ASP A 601 -0.70 2.26 37.75
C ASP A 601 -1.04 0.81 38.14
N GLU A 602 -1.87 0.63 39.18
CA GLU A 602 -2.35 -0.68 39.63
C GLU A 602 -3.20 -1.37 38.55
N TYR A 603 -4.07 -0.60 37.86
CA TYR A 603 -4.87 -1.11 36.76
C TYR A 603 -3.99 -1.62 35.62
N ILE A 604 -3.02 -0.82 35.16
CA ILE A 604 -2.16 -1.20 34.03
C ILE A 604 -1.32 -2.44 34.35
N GLU A 605 -0.84 -2.60 35.58
CA GLU A 605 -0.07 -3.78 36.00
C GLU A 605 -0.87 -5.08 35.83
N VAL A 606 -2.15 -5.07 36.22
CA VAL A 606 -3.04 -6.24 36.11
C VAL A 606 -3.59 -6.38 34.68
N ALA A 607 -4.13 -5.30 34.13
CA ALA A 607 -4.93 -5.34 32.92
C ALA A 607 -4.10 -5.60 31.66
N THR A 608 -2.81 -5.23 31.67
CA THR A 608 -1.88 -5.58 30.61
C THR A 608 -1.67 -7.10 30.52
N THR A 609 -1.79 -7.82 31.64
CA THR A 609 -1.72 -9.30 31.67
C THR A 609 -3.07 -9.91 31.30
N SER A 610 -4.18 -9.33 31.77
CA SER A 610 -5.55 -9.84 31.56
C SER A 610 -5.99 -9.84 30.10
N VAL A 611 -5.48 -8.93 29.27
CA VAL A 611 -5.72 -8.92 27.82
C VAL A 611 -5.12 -10.14 27.10
N ALA A 612 -4.27 -10.92 27.79
CA ALA A 612 -3.83 -12.26 27.42
C ALA A 612 -3.07 -12.38 26.06
N VAL A 613 -2.52 -11.29 25.54
CA VAL A 613 -1.76 -11.30 24.27
C VAL A 613 -0.58 -12.27 24.32
N GLN A 614 0.12 -12.34 25.44
CA GLN A 614 1.27 -13.22 25.66
C GLN A 614 0.92 -14.70 25.48
N VAL A 615 -0.20 -15.17 26.02
CA VAL A 615 -0.62 -16.58 25.93
C VAL A 615 -1.22 -16.90 24.56
N MET A 616 -1.64 -15.89 23.79
CA MET A 616 -2.01 -16.05 22.39
C MET A 616 -0.78 -16.14 21.46
N THR A 617 0.21 -15.26 21.65
CA THR A 617 1.34 -15.10 20.70
C THR A 617 2.52 -16.04 20.98
N LEU A 618 2.97 -16.12 22.23
CA LEU A 618 4.23 -16.82 22.57
C LEU A 618 4.21 -18.33 22.32
N PRO A 619 3.09 -19.06 22.50
CA PRO A 619 3.10 -20.49 22.21
C PRO A 619 3.40 -20.80 20.74
N ALA A 620 2.90 -19.98 19.81
CA ALA A 620 3.27 -20.08 18.39
C ALA A 620 4.75 -19.73 18.18
N CYS A 621 5.28 -18.73 18.88
CA CYS A 621 6.70 -18.38 18.82
C CYS A 621 7.60 -19.56 19.21
N PHE A 622 7.25 -20.31 20.25
CA PHE A 622 8.01 -21.48 20.69
C PHE A 622 8.07 -22.61 19.66
N LEU A 623 7.18 -22.65 18.65
CA LEU A 623 7.25 -23.65 17.58
C LEU A 623 8.16 -23.28 16.42
N THR A 624 8.67 -22.06 16.39
CA THR A 624 9.33 -21.51 15.20
C THR A 624 10.85 -21.57 15.23
N TYR A 625 11.48 -22.06 16.31
CA TYR A 625 12.89 -21.78 16.52
C TYR A 625 13.72 -22.87 17.20
N SER A 626 14.87 -23.17 16.59
CA SER A 626 15.86 -24.17 17.00
C SER A 626 17.12 -23.59 17.68
N GLY A 627 17.08 -22.36 18.23
CA GLY A 627 18.31 -21.74 18.75
C GLY A 627 18.19 -20.59 19.77
N ALA A 628 17.10 -20.47 20.54
CA ALA A 628 16.94 -19.33 21.47
C ALA A 628 18.04 -19.37 22.53
N PRO A 629 18.68 -18.22 22.87
CA PRO A 629 19.41 -18.16 24.12
C PRO A 629 18.42 -18.54 25.22
N ARG A 630 18.74 -19.56 26.03
CA ARG A 630 17.88 -20.00 27.16
C ARG A 630 17.44 -18.82 28.04
N ASP A 631 18.19 -17.72 28.02
CA ASP A 631 17.91 -16.49 28.76
C ASP A 631 16.71 -15.67 28.21
N SER A 632 16.34 -15.77 26.92
CA SER A 632 15.17 -15.07 26.37
C SER A 632 13.84 -15.70 26.83
N ILE A 633 13.85 -17.00 27.13
CA ILE A 633 12.70 -17.70 27.72
C ILE A 633 12.58 -17.35 29.21
N LYS A 634 13.71 -17.12 29.90
CA LYS A 634 13.75 -16.77 31.33
C LYS A 634 13.26 -15.36 31.63
N SER A 635 13.39 -14.40 30.71
CA SER A 635 12.68 -13.12 30.82
C SER A 635 11.37 -13.23 30.02
N HIS A 636 10.34 -13.83 30.62
CA HIS A 636 9.06 -14.23 29.98
C HIS A 636 8.39 -13.20 29.05
N PHE A 637 8.78 -11.93 29.15
CA PHE A 637 8.26 -10.85 28.33
C PHE A 637 9.38 -10.01 27.74
N SER A 638 9.67 -10.25 26.46
CA SER A 638 10.48 -9.32 25.68
C SER A 638 9.81 -7.94 25.62
N LYS A 639 10.59 -6.88 25.34
CA LYS A 639 10.03 -5.51 25.21
C LYS A 639 8.87 -5.45 24.20
N ILE A 640 8.98 -6.18 23.08
CA ILE A 640 7.94 -6.22 22.05
C ILE A 640 6.66 -6.93 22.54
N THR A 641 6.78 -7.94 23.39
CA THR A 641 5.63 -8.62 24.02
C THR A 641 4.88 -7.67 24.95
N LYS A 642 5.60 -7.02 25.89
CA LYS A 642 4.98 -6.06 26.82
C LYS A 642 4.29 -4.92 26.08
N LEU A 643 4.91 -4.43 25.01
CA LEU A 643 4.35 -3.35 24.21
C LEU A 643 3.09 -3.80 23.44
N ALA A 644 3.09 -5.02 22.89
CA ALA A 644 1.90 -5.58 22.25
C ALA A 644 0.74 -5.73 23.24
N MET A 645 1.00 -6.24 24.45
CA MET A 645 0.02 -6.37 25.53
C MET A 645 -0.55 -4.99 25.91
N PHE A 646 0.33 -4.01 26.18
CA PHE A 646 -0.09 -2.67 26.60
C PHE A 646 -0.95 -1.97 25.53
N CYS A 647 -0.52 -2.01 24.27
CA CYS A 647 -1.30 -1.45 23.16
C CYS A 647 -2.65 -2.16 22.99
N ALA A 648 -2.68 -3.48 23.07
CA ALA A 648 -3.91 -4.27 22.96
C ALA A 648 -4.92 -3.91 24.05
N ARG A 649 -4.46 -3.76 25.29
CA ARG A 649 -5.28 -3.34 26.43
C ARG A 649 -5.93 -1.98 26.18
N LEU A 650 -5.13 -0.97 25.88
CA LEU A 650 -5.61 0.39 25.64
C LEU A 650 -6.54 0.51 24.43
N LEU A 651 -6.27 -0.26 23.37
CA LEU A 651 -7.16 -0.36 22.21
C LEU A 651 -8.54 -0.88 22.63
N ASN A 652 -8.59 -1.98 23.37
CA ASN A 652 -9.85 -2.54 23.87
C ASN A 652 -10.59 -1.53 24.77
N ASP A 653 -9.90 -0.94 25.75
CA ASP A 653 -10.50 -0.01 26.72
C ASP A 653 -11.21 1.17 26.04
N SER A 654 -10.58 1.72 25.00
CA SER A 654 -11.11 2.85 24.25
C SER A 654 -12.47 2.58 23.60
N GLN A 655 -12.83 1.30 23.40
CA GLN A 655 -14.05 0.87 22.72
C GLN A 655 -14.99 0.03 23.59
N SER A 656 -14.53 -0.50 24.72
CA SER A 656 -15.33 -1.37 25.61
C SER A 656 -15.84 -0.65 26.87
N TYR A 657 -15.29 0.53 27.21
CA TYR A 657 -15.52 1.19 28.50
C TYR A 657 -16.98 1.39 28.88
N GLN A 658 -17.87 1.69 27.92
CA GLN A 658 -19.28 1.91 28.22
C GLN A 658 -19.93 0.66 28.81
N ARG A 659 -19.75 -0.48 28.14
CA ARG A 659 -20.29 -1.77 28.58
C ARG A 659 -19.64 -2.21 29.89
N GLU A 660 -18.33 -2.01 30.04
CA GLU A 660 -17.62 -2.40 31.26
C GLU A 660 -18.09 -1.59 32.47
N LEU A 661 -18.30 -0.28 32.29
CA LEU A 661 -18.78 0.61 33.33
C LEU A 661 -20.21 0.24 33.79
N GLU A 662 -21.09 -0.19 32.87
CA GLU A 662 -22.43 -0.70 33.22
C GLU A 662 -22.37 -1.92 34.15
N HIS A 663 -21.32 -2.73 34.04
CA HIS A 663 -21.04 -3.88 34.91
C HIS A 663 -20.17 -3.52 36.13
N GLY A 664 -19.91 -2.23 36.38
CA GLY A 664 -19.09 -1.77 37.50
C GLY A 664 -17.60 -2.07 37.36
N LYS A 665 -17.12 -2.40 36.15
CA LYS A 665 -15.71 -2.64 35.83
C LYS A 665 -15.08 -1.32 35.36
N PHE A 666 -14.07 -0.85 36.08
CA PHE A 666 -13.32 0.35 35.71
C PHE A 666 -12.18 -0.03 34.77
N ASN A 667 -12.06 0.68 33.64
CA ASN A 667 -10.93 0.57 32.72
C ASN A 667 -10.22 1.92 32.56
N MET A 668 -9.24 2.00 31.66
CA MET A 668 -8.43 3.22 31.49
C MET A 668 -9.26 4.51 31.29
N VAL A 669 -10.40 4.46 30.59
CA VAL A 669 -11.22 5.66 30.28
C VAL A 669 -11.80 6.30 31.56
N PRO A 670 -12.67 5.64 32.36
CA PRO A 670 -13.20 6.22 33.59
C PRO A 670 -12.13 6.39 34.67
N LEU A 671 -11.03 5.61 34.67
CA LEU A 671 -9.92 5.81 35.61
C LEU A 671 -9.17 7.12 35.32
N TYR A 672 -8.91 7.43 34.05
CA TYR A 672 -8.30 8.70 33.67
C TYR A 672 -9.14 9.90 34.09
N MET A 673 -10.45 9.86 33.86
CA MET A 673 -11.38 10.90 34.33
C MET A 673 -11.36 11.07 35.85
N LYS A 674 -11.27 9.96 36.59
CA LYS A 674 -11.23 9.98 38.06
C LYS A 674 -9.96 10.66 38.58
N GLU A 675 -8.82 10.43 37.94
CA GLU A 675 -7.54 11.06 38.31
C GLU A 675 -7.39 12.48 37.75
N ASN A 676 -8.18 12.85 36.74
CA ASN A 676 -8.17 14.17 36.09
C ASN A 676 -9.58 14.77 36.09
N ALA A 677 -9.93 15.46 37.18
CA ALA A 677 -11.31 15.90 37.46
C ALA A 677 -11.95 16.82 36.38
N ASP A 678 -11.15 17.50 35.56
CA ASP A 678 -11.62 18.37 34.47
C ASP A 678 -11.74 17.64 33.11
N ALA A 679 -11.32 16.38 33.01
CA ALA A 679 -11.30 15.62 31.77
C ALA A 679 -12.67 15.00 31.44
N SER A 680 -13.07 15.13 30.17
CA SER A 680 -14.21 14.42 29.60
C SER A 680 -13.84 12.98 29.19
N ILE A 681 -14.85 12.21 28.78
CA ILE A 681 -14.66 10.89 28.17
C ILE A 681 -13.83 11.06 26.88
N GLU A 682 -14.17 12.07 26.08
CA GLU A 682 -13.47 12.40 24.84
C GLU A 682 -12.00 12.73 25.11
N ASP A 683 -11.69 13.53 26.13
CA ASP A 683 -10.31 13.85 26.53
C ASP A 683 -9.54 12.58 26.94
N SER A 684 -10.22 11.64 27.62
CA SER A 684 -9.65 10.36 28.02
C SER A 684 -9.33 9.47 26.83
N ILE A 685 -10.24 9.38 25.86
CA ILE A 685 -10.06 8.63 24.61
C ILE A 685 -8.93 9.25 23.78
N ASP A 686 -8.87 10.58 23.70
CA ASP A 686 -7.81 11.30 22.98
C ASP A 686 -6.45 11.11 23.65
N HIS A 687 -6.40 11.10 24.99
CA HIS A 687 -5.20 10.75 25.75
C HIS A 687 -4.72 9.32 25.43
N ILE A 688 -5.62 8.34 25.46
CA ILE A 688 -5.32 6.95 25.08
C ILE A 688 -4.81 6.87 23.64
N ARG A 689 -5.45 7.57 22.69
CA ARG A 689 -5.02 7.59 21.29
C ARG A 689 -3.61 8.15 21.15
N HIS A 690 -3.28 9.23 21.86
CA HIS A 690 -1.93 9.79 21.85
C HIS A 690 -0.88 8.81 22.38
N ILE A 691 -1.20 8.07 23.46
CA ILE A 691 -0.33 7.01 23.98
C ILE A 691 -0.14 5.91 22.92
N LEU A 692 -1.23 5.44 22.30
CA LEU A 692 -1.20 4.39 21.29
C LEU A 692 -0.38 4.79 20.06
N GLU A 693 -0.45 6.04 19.61
CA GLU A 693 0.37 6.55 18.52
C GLU A 693 1.87 6.50 18.86
N LYS A 694 2.25 6.93 20.07
CA LYS A 694 3.64 6.88 20.54
C LYS A 694 4.13 5.43 20.66
N LYS A 695 3.36 4.58 21.33
CA LYS A 695 3.69 3.17 21.58
C LYS A 695 3.67 2.34 20.32
N GLY A 696 2.83 2.68 19.34
CA GLY A 696 2.86 2.11 18.00
C GLY A 696 4.19 2.37 17.28
N LYS A 697 4.75 3.59 17.37
CA LYS A 697 6.08 3.91 16.81
C LYS A 697 7.20 3.14 17.51
N GLU A 698 7.16 3.04 18.84
CA GLU A 698 8.09 2.19 19.60
C GLU A 698 8.01 0.72 19.14
N PHE A 699 6.80 0.21 18.84
CA PHE A 699 6.62 -1.16 18.35
C PHE A 699 7.20 -1.35 16.95
N VAL A 700 6.95 -0.40 16.06
CA VAL A 700 7.51 -0.37 14.70
C VAL A 700 9.03 -0.34 14.75
N GLU A 701 9.64 0.45 15.64
CA GLU A 701 11.08 0.47 15.85
C GLU A 701 11.62 -0.87 16.34
N LEU A 702 10.98 -1.52 17.33
CA LEU A 702 11.39 -2.86 17.78
C LEU A 702 11.28 -3.91 16.66
N PHE A 703 10.25 -3.77 15.81
CA PHE A 703 10.01 -4.69 14.70
C PHE A 703 11.08 -4.56 13.61
N PHE A 704 11.31 -3.34 13.10
CA PHE A 704 12.19 -3.08 11.95
C PHE A 704 13.64 -2.74 12.33
N GLY A 705 13.91 -2.36 13.58
CA GLY A 705 15.23 -1.96 14.05
C GLY A 705 16.16 -3.12 14.37
N ASP A 706 17.46 -2.89 14.14
CA ASP A 706 18.57 -3.83 14.36
C ASP A 706 19.00 -3.95 15.84
N GLU A 707 18.67 -2.97 16.69
CA GLU A 707 19.16 -2.89 18.08
C GLU A 707 18.65 -4.05 18.97
N TYR A 708 17.71 -4.85 18.47
CA TYR A 708 17.10 -5.99 19.17
C TYR A 708 17.18 -7.29 18.37
N ASN A 709 18.35 -7.60 17.79
CA ASN A 709 18.66 -8.89 17.14
C ASN A 709 18.59 -10.11 18.10
N SER A 710 18.11 -9.96 19.33
CA SER A 710 17.81 -11.07 20.24
C SER A 710 16.46 -11.76 19.95
N VAL A 711 15.52 -11.10 19.26
CA VAL A 711 14.20 -11.68 18.94
C VAL A 711 14.15 -12.14 17.47
N PRO A 712 13.86 -13.43 17.19
CA PRO A 712 13.78 -13.95 15.82
C PRO A 712 12.75 -13.21 14.95
N LYS A 713 13.01 -13.08 13.65
CA LYS A 713 12.13 -12.38 12.69
C LYS A 713 10.69 -12.92 12.72
N LEU A 714 10.53 -14.24 12.77
CA LEU A 714 9.19 -14.87 12.80
C LEU A 714 8.45 -14.61 14.12
N TRP A 715 9.16 -14.45 15.24
CA TRP A 715 8.55 -14.01 16.50
C TRP A 715 8.05 -12.57 16.37
N LYS A 716 8.87 -11.66 15.82
CA LYS A 716 8.43 -10.28 15.56
C LYS A 716 7.18 -10.26 14.67
N GLN A 717 7.13 -11.11 13.64
CA GLN A 717 5.95 -11.27 12.77
C GLN A 717 4.71 -11.72 13.55
N LEU A 718 4.81 -12.73 14.42
CA LEU A 718 3.70 -13.19 15.26
C LEU A 718 3.19 -12.09 16.20
N HIS A 719 4.08 -11.30 16.80
CA HIS A 719 3.69 -10.14 17.61
C HIS A 719 2.97 -9.07 16.78
N LEU A 720 3.45 -8.81 15.56
CA LEU A 720 2.78 -7.91 14.63
C LEU A 720 1.40 -8.46 14.23
N THR A 721 1.25 -9.77 14.03
CA THR A 721 -0.05 -10.40 13.77
C THR A 721 -1.04 -10.07 14.87
N SER A 722 -0.65 -10.31 16.12
CA SER A 722 -1.50 -10.05 17.29
C SER A 722 -1.81 -8.55 17.43
N LEU A 723 -0.81 -7.67 17.34
CA LEU A 723 -1.06 -6.24 17.46
C LEU A 723 -2.02 -5.73 16.37
N LYS A 724 -1.80 -6.13 15.11
CA LYS A 724 -2.67 -5.73 14.00
C LYS A 724 -4.10 -6.25 14.18
N ALA A 725 -4.27 -7.46 14.70
CA ALA A 725 -5.60 -7.99 15.04
C ALA A 725 -6.35 -7.09 16.03
N PHE A 726 -5.70 -6.64 17.12
CA PHE A 726 -6.33 -5.72 18.08
C PHE A 726 -6.63 -4.35 17.47
N TRP A 727 -5.74 -3.80 16.64
CA TRP A 727 -6.04 -2.56 15.90
C TRP A 727 -7.25 -2.75 14.97
N MET A 728 -7.34 -3.86 14.24
CA MET A 728 -8.50 -4.13 13.40
C MET A 728 -9.80 -4.19 14.21
N LEU A 729 -9.74 -4.81 15.40
CA LEU A 729 -10.89 -4.98 16.28
C LEU A 729 -11.38 -3.69 16.91
N TYR A 730 -10.49 -2.76 17.26
CA TYR A 730 -10.80 -1.64 18.16
C TYR A 730 -10.40 -0.25 17.65
N ASN A 731 -9.86 -0.10 16.43
CA ASN A 731 -9.42 1.20 15.93
C ASN A 731 -10.56 2.23 15.79
N THR A 732 -11.77 1.78 15.42
CA THR A 732 -12.91 2.68 15.17
C THR A 732 -14.12 2.39 16.05
N THR A 733 -14.35 1.12 16.34
CA THR A 733 -15.49 0.58 17.06
C THR A 733 -15.06 -0.75 17.67
N ASN A 734 -15.81 -1.28 18.64
CA ASN A 734 -15.62 -2.65 19.12
C ASN A 734 -16.22 -3.67 18.14
N LYS A 735 -15.42 -4.11 17.15
CA LYS A 735 -15.87 -5.08 16.15
C LYS A 735 -15.95 -6.50 16.69
N PHE A 736 -15.30 -6.79 17.82
CA PHE A 736 -15.27 -8.13 18.39
C PHE A 736 -16.63 -8.52 19.00
N ASP A 737 -17.31 -7.57 19.65
CA ASP A 737 -18.66 -7.76 20.20
C ASP A 737 -19.75 -7.81 19.11
N SER A 738 -19.49 -7.21 17.96
CA SER A 738 -20.45 -7.25 16.86
C SER A 738 -20.54 -8.65 16.23
N PRO A 739 -21.75 -9.18 15.97
CA PRO A 739 -21.92 -10.43 15.23
C PRO A 739 -21.64 -10.26 13.73
N THR A 740 -21.69 -9.04 13.20
CA THR A 740 -21.68 -8.77 11.75
C THR A 740 -20.50 -7.91 11.28
N ALA A 741 -19.83 -7.16 12.15
CA ALA A 741 -18.80 -6.19 11.75
C ALA A 741 -17.61 -6.79 10.98
N LEU A 742 -17.25 -8.05 11.27
CA LEU A 742 -16.17 -8.75 10.54
C LEU A 742 -16.67 -9.70 9.46
N LEU A 743 -17.99 -9.91 9.31
CA LEU A 743 -18.53 -10.94 8.44
C LEU A 743 -18.12 -10.74 6.98
N GLN A 744 -18.19 -9.50 6.47
CA GLN A 744 -17.74 -9.17 5.12
C GLN A 744 -16.23 -9.45 4.94
N ASN A 745 -15.41 -9.06 5.91
CA ASN A 745 -13.96 -9.29 5.87
C ASN A 745 -13.62 -10.78 5.89
N ILE A 746 -14.33 -11.57 6.70
CA ILE A 746 -14.20 -13.03 6.78
C ILE A 746 -14.58 -13.67 5.44
N ASN A 747 -15.70 -13.26 4.84
CA ASN A 747 -16.13 -13.75 3.53
C ASN A 747 -15.10 -13.44 2.45
N MET A 748 -14.62 -12.20 2.36
CA MET A 748 -13.59 -11.81 1.41
C MET A 748 -12.27 -12.59 1.59
N ALA A 749 -11.91 -12.92 2.84
CA ALA A 749 -10.69 -13.64 3.15
C ALA A 749 -10.77 -15.14 2.81
N PHE A 750 -11.90 -15.80 3.07
CA PHE A 750 -11.99 -17.26 3.10
C PHE A 750 -12.92 -17.87 2.04
N TYR A 751 -13.91 -17.12 1.55
CA TYR A 751 -15.02 -17.71 0.79
C TYR A 751 -15.24 -17.05 -0.57
N ASP A 752 -15.17 -15.72 -0.66
CA ASP A 752 -15.50 -15.00 -1.88
C ASP A 752 -14.39 -15.18 -2.93
N ALA A 753 -14.78 -15.46 -4.18
CA ALA A 753 -13.84 -15.50 -5.30
C ALA A 753 -13.29 -14.11 -5.60
N LEU A 754 -12.07 -14.02 -6.14
CA LEU A 754 -11.48 -12.75 -6.57
C LEU A 754 -12.32 -12.11 -7.70
N GLU A 755 -12.58 -10.81 -7.60
CA GLU A 755 -13.28 -10.05 -8.64
C GLU A 755 -12.31 -9.62 -9.75
N ILE A 756 -11.99 -10.57 -10.64
CA ILE A 756 -11.10 -10.33 -11.78
C ILE A 756 -11.97 -9.93 -12.98
N ASN A 757 -12.18 -8.63 -13.16
CA ASN A 757 -12.77 -8.10 -14.41
C ASN A 757 -11.70 -8.17 -15.51
N VAL A 758 -11.67 -9.30 -16.23
CA VAL A 758 -10.83 -9.55 -17.43
C VAL A 758 -11.20 -8.58 -18.54
#